data_AF-A0A254NG88-F1
#
_entry.id   AF-A0A254NG88-F1
#
_cell.length_a   1.000
_cell.length_b   1.000
_cell.length_c   1.000
_cell.angle_alpha   90.00
_cell.angle_beta   90.00
_cell.angle_gamma   90.00
#
_symmetry.space_group_name_H-M   'P 1'
#
loop_
_entity.id
_entity.type
_entity.pdbx_description
1 polymer ?
#
loop_
_entity_poly.entity_id
_entity_poly.type
_entity_poly.pdbx_seq_one_letter_code
_entity_poly.pdbx_strand_id
1 'polypeptide(L)'
;MTLNHQTIDPLVEKFAKACSDDYSLAVDRRDSIIAYVSGATEEFPDLLPGSNYYLYRTISALDKLGRQTDRDVFYRAAAVILRTKGNRGYDYQDQNLYRICMGEEWSGINLSSRRVRNIEERLSETTKRLELLHKYAGAEIVHKMFLSQLGLDRGAGKNAATPEIDADTLLRLKLYAAIDPEFARETLSKIAPALQALAAEDADTLRRELLKAIEPLVIRQLPLKDTLTQLDLAPEYVEARREEVKARLFPDSELDPQKPLRREQQGVVLRQLRCAFYYRVLLNGGKEGLLESSADLDKTILDLLRDVHEILPLEVREELLMTEHGGKDPDLILEGIVRTNEPFALITTLSREIDGYMPVWNMLRGELLKDARQARRLFAILRRPMLKAYVYRVLSDAGMPPESEGGIEALVLETLSDKLHGNILGQSLAKVLAGELSMEAYLKHKPSHDWDQVQGNSNRRRNLLIAVTFLPEDSDLYAEFVKVAGHPEVGTAAFLSYLYQSPVFDGEKLLERVEADPDMDGDRLLLRMLLMNGLNRYYYARVPEEELRSIIRHRVERSLGFYNELQGDVRQIVLETALEAAENEDTLIEALRTGLGDSSKRNREIALGELLRRPDKDLYVKLYLGEKKAGVREAVIDLLRGIEGEGEGEAYAELIAKEKSAALKARLQALSDTLGKPAEFAHAALAEHVDAKKLSRLSWLSADRMPDLYGRDGHKLDERIKTYVWSESVDFASEPNPRLNEVAEYADEQSLANFAEETLQAWIDAQAPAKEKWVLPLAARFGGRPVIDLLGRQIREWADNSRGAIAADAVRALAFMNDTAALMTIDKLGRAIKNRQVRGAAEEALELAAENQGLTKEQLADRLVTALGFDENGELRLSYGERSFTVKVSGDLQLSAVNDETGKAVKSLPAPGQKDDAELAAQSKARFAQLKKDLKTMVGIQSQRLEESLSKRRLWSADEWTSLFVDNVIMRRFAVGLIWGVYEGTGEDAAIASTFRYMEDGTFNTVDEDEYELPEDAKIGLVHPLELDKETLEAWKTQLEDYEIAQPFVQLNRPAYLPTEDDLELRAYTRLPEGEYSPTGFPKALEKYGWVKGRAQDGGFYNELFKMYGDLIARLTFSGTSIAYYEGMDDVTLEELEFFANKGDDYYYVSASGHPMKNVPERVFSETVYDILRASGQ
;
A
#
# COMPACT_ATOMS: atom_id res chain seq x y z
N MET A 1 57.65 -13.55 28.77
CA MET A 1 57.13 -14.26 27.59
C MET A 1 56.07 -13.38 26.97
N THR A 2 56.43 -12.68 25.91
CA THR A 2 55.56 -11.84 25.09
C THR A 2 54.73 -12.76 24.19
N LEU A 3 53.45 -12.94 24.51
CA LEU A 3 52.50 -13.56 23.59
C LEU A 3 52.06 -12.50 22.58
N ASN A 4 52.34 -12.76 21.30
CA ASN A 4 51.80 -11.99 20.19
C ASN A 4 50.28 -11.90 20.33
N HIS A 5 49.74 -10.69 20.41
CA HIS A 5 48.33 -10.45 20.10
C HIS A 5 48.15 -10.72 18.59
N GLN A 6 47.82 -11.95 18.22
CA GLN A 6 47.15 -12.20 16.94
C GLN A 6 45.85 -11.41 16.98
N THR A 7 45.68 -10.50 16.04
CA THR A 7 44.43 -9.76 15.83
C THR A 7 43.34 -10.80 15.54
N ILE A 8 42.45 -11.03 16.51
CA ILE A 8 41.33 -11.94 16.35
C ILE A 8 40.36 -11.34 15.33
N ASP A 9 39.92 -12.14 14.36
CA ASP A 9 38.93 -11.72 13.37
C ASP A 9 37.62 -11.30 14.09
N PRO A 10 37.13 -10.06 13.89
CA PRO A 10 35.90 -9.57 14.51
C PRO A 10 34.67 -10.44 14.22
N LEU A 11 34.61 -11.14 13.09
CA LEU A 11 33.52 -12.06 12.77
C LEU A 11 33.61 -13.35 13.57
N VAL A 12 34.81 -13.87 13.79
CA VAL A 12 35.04 -15.04 14.66
C VAL A 12 34.67 -14.70 16.10
N GLU A 13 35.01 -13.49 16.58
CA GLU A 13 34.62 -13.03 17.91
C GLU A 13 33.10 -12.88 18.06
N LYS A 14 32.43 -12.28 17.06
CA LYS A 14 30.96 -12.16 17.03
C LYS A 14 30.28 -13.54 17.01
N PHE A 15 30.78 -14.47 16.19
CA PHE A 15 30.28 -15.85 16.15
C PHE A 15 30.46 -16.55 17.49
N ALA A 16 31.66 -16.50 18.07
CA ALA A 16 31.95 -17.14 19.35
C ALA A 16 31.11 -16.56 20.49
N LYS A 17 30.86 -15.24 20.47
CA LYS A 17 29.95 -14.59 21.41
C LYS A 17 28.53 -15.07 21.25
N ALA A 18 27.99 -15.08 20.03
CA ALA A 18 26.63 -15.56 19.77
C ALA A 18 26.49 -17.03 20.21
N CYS A 19 27.45 -17.88 19.85
CA CYS A 19 27.45 -19.30 20.20
C CYS A 19 27.55 -19.54 21.71
N SER A 20 28.37 -18.76 22.42
CA SER A 20 28.49 -18.85 23.87
C SER A 20 27.20 -18.39 24.57
N ASP A 21 26.62 -17.27 24.12
CA ASP A 21 25.41 -16.68 24.69
C ASP A 21 24.18 -17.59 24.45
N ASP A 22 24.05 -18.17 23.24
CA ASP A 22 22.97 -19.10 22.88
C ASP A 22 23.09 -20.44 23.65
N TYR A 23 24.32 -20.86 23.99
CA TYR A 23 24.56 -22.07 24.79
C TYR A 23 24.31 -21.87 26.28
N SER A 24 24.86 -20.80 26.87
CA SER A 24 24.65 -20.47 28.28
C SER A 24 25.10 -19.05 28.61
N LEU A 25 24.17 -18.22 29.09
CA LEU A 25 24.49 -16.89 29.64
C LEU A 25 25.28 -16.95 30.96
N ALA A 26 25.39 -18.12 31.61
CA ALA A 26 26.01 -18.27 32.92
C ALA A 26 27.51 -18.54 32.86
N VAL A 27 28.03 -19.04 31.73
CA VAL A 27 29.43 -19.44 31.59
C VAL A 27 29.91 -19.00 30.21
N ASP A 28 30.85 -18.05 30.21
CA ASP A 28 31.50 -17.54 29.01
C ASP A 28 32.51 -18.56 28.46
N ARG A 29 32.29 -18.98 27.21
CA ARG A 29 33.12 -19.94 26.47
C ARG A 29 33.72 -19.32 25.21
N ARG A 30 33.68 -18.00 25.07
CA ARG A 30 34.15 -17.31 23.86
C ARG A 30 35.59 -17.68 23.52
N ASP A 31 36.49 -17.66 24.49
CA ASP A 31 37.92 -17.90 24.22
C ASP A 31 38.20 -19.32 23.72
N SER A 32 37.52 -20.34 24.26
CA SER A 32 37.70 -21.72 23.78
C SER A 32 37.08 -21.94 22.41
N ILE A 33 35.94 -21.30 22.13
CA ILE A 33 35.32 -21.31 20.79
C ILE A 33 36.21 -20.58 19.78
N ILE A 34 36.74 -19.40 20.12
CA ILE A 34 37.67 -18.65 19.26
C ILE A 34 38.92 -19.47 18.99
N ALA A 35 39.51 -20.10 20.01
CA ALA A 35 40.72 -20.90 19.85
C ALA A 35 40.49 -22.10 18.90
N TYR A 36 39.35 -22.78 19.02
CA TYR A 36 39.01 -23.89 18.12
C TYR A 36 38.72 -23.41 16.69
N VAL A 37 37.89 -22.38 16.55
CA VAL A 37 37.44 -21.85 15.25
C VAL A 37 38.59 -21.24 14.46
N SER A 38 39.50 -20.52 15.12
CA SER A 38 40.72 -19.96 14.50
C SER A 38 41.80 -21.00 14.19
N GLY A 39 41.63 -22.25 14.62
CA GLY A 39 42.64 -23.30 14.49
C GLY A 39 43.83 -23.17 15.45
N ALA A 40 43.74 -22.31 16.47
CA ALA A 40 44.75 -22.21 17.53
C ALA A 40 44.78 -23.46 18.43
N THR A 41 43.69 -24.22 18.48
CA THR A 41 43.62 -25.56 19.09
C THR A 41 42.77 -26.51 18.24
N GLU A 42 43.08 -27.81 18.31
CA GLU A 42 42.23 -28.88 17.79
C GLU A 42 41.27 -29.45 18.85
N GLU A 43 41.42 -29.02 20.11
CA GLU A 43 40.55 -29.41 21.20
C GLU A 43 39.17 -28.77 21.01
N PHE A 44 38.14 -29.60 20.91
CA PHE A 44 36.76 -29.12 20.75
C PHE A 44 36.32 -28.38 22.03
N PRO A 45 35.62 -27.24 21.93
CA PRO A 45 35.18 -26.49 23.11
C PRO A 45 34.30 -27.35 24.04
N ASP A 46 34.38 -27.12 25.36
CA ASP A 46 33.57 -27.81 26.38
C ASP A 46 32.07 -27.44 26.26
N LEU A 47 31.44 -28.02 25.25
CA LEU A 47 30.04 -27.86 24.85
C LEU A 47 29.44 -29.26 24.71
N LEU A 48 28.30 -29.49 25.38
CA LEU A 48 27.61 -30.78 25.34
C LEU A 48 26.95 -31.00 23.99
N PRO A 49 27.13 -32.18 23.36
CA PRO A 49 26.34 -32.55 22.18
C PRO A 49 24.84 -32.51 22.48
N GLY A 50 24.03 -32.03 21.54
CA GLY A 50 22.57 -32.07 21.69
C GLY A 50 21.93 -31.03 22.62
N SER A 51 22.67 -30.01 23.05
CA SER A 51 22.28 -29.06 24.09
C SER A 51 21.60 -27.78 23.60
N ASN A 52 21.82 -27.38 22.35
CA ASN A 52 21.35 -26.11 21.78
C ASN A 52 20.03 -26.26 21.00
N TYR A 53 19.02 -25.42 21.33
CA TYR A 53 17.68 -25.45 20.71
C TYR A 53 17.29 -24.17 19.95
N TYR A 54 17.94 -23.03 20.24
CA TYR A 54 17.66 -21.75 19.61
C TYR A 54 18.97 -21.13 19.11
N LEU A 55 19.22 -21.22 17.80
CA LEU A 55 20.50 -20.85 17.19
C LEU A 55 20.37 -19.74 16.15
N TYR A 56 19.29 -18.94 16.16
CA TYR A 56 19.05 -17.93 15.12
C TYR A 56 20.20 -16.91 15.00
N ARG A 57 20.71 -16.43 16.14
CA ARG A 57 21.82 -15.47 16.20
C ARG A 57 23.13 -16.12 15.76
N THR A 58 23.39 -17.33 16.25
CA THR A 58 24.61 -18.09 15.90
C THR A 58 24.63 -18.50 14.42
N ILE A 59 23.49 -18.87 13.83
CA ILE A 59 23.36 -19.19 12.40
C ILE A 59 23.53 -17.94 11.53
N SER A 60 22.94 -16.81 11.92
CA SER A 60 23.18 -15.52 11.23
C SER A 60 24.65 -15.11 11.27
N ALA A 61 25.32 -15.28 12.42
CA ALA A 61 26.76 -15.02 12.54
C ALA A 61 27.60 -15.98 11.69
N LEU A 62 27.21 -17.27 11.58
CA LEU A 62 27.85 -18.23 10.71
C LEU A 62 27.72 -17.86 9.22
N ASP A 63 26.54 -17.42 8.78
CA ASP A 63 26.32 -16.99 7.39
C ASP A 63 27.25 -15.82 7.01
N LYS A 64 27.37 -14.82 7.89
CA LYS A 64 28.30 -13.70 7.70
C LYS A 64 29.76 -14.15 7.68
N LEU A 65 30.14 -15.07 8.56
CA LEU A 65 31.48 -15.65 8.60
C LEU A 65 31.82 -16.31 7.26
N GLY A 66 30.89 -17.10 6.70
CA GLY A 66 31.08 -17.82 5.43
C GLY A 66 31.29 -16.93 4.20
N ARG A 67 30.92 -15.64 4.25
CA ARG A 67 31.12 -14.69 3.13
C ARG A 67 32.50 -14.04 3.11
N GLN A 68 33.21 -13.95 4.24
CA GLN A 68 34.38 -13.08 4.40
C GLN A 68 35.65 -13.77 4.91
N THR A 69 35.57 -14.97 5.49
CA THR A 69 36.74 -15.65 6.09
C THR A 69 37.27 -16.83 5.27
N ASP A 70 38.42 -17.37 5.65
CA ASP A 70 38.91 -18.62 5.06
C ASP A 70 37.92 -19.78 5.34
N ARG A 71 37.96 -20.80 4.47
CA ARG A 71 37.00 -21.91 4.54
C ARG A 71 37.18 -22.79 5.77
N ASP A 72 38.41 -22.95 6.26
CA ASP A 72 38.68 -23.82 7.39
C ASP A 72 38.08 -23.24 8.68
N VAL A 73 38.20 -21.92 8.88
CA VAL A 73 37.57 -21.18 9.97
C VAL A 73 36.05 -21.32 9.91
N PHE A 74 35.45 -21.13 8.74
CA PHE A 74 34.01 -21.28 8.56
C PHE A 74 33.52 -22.70 8.89
N TYR A 75 34.16 -23.76 8.36
CA TYR A 75 33.71 -25.13 8.61
C TYR A 75 34.00 -25.60 10.04
N ARG A 76 35.04 -25.08 10.71
CA ARG A 76 35.24 -25.28 12.15
C ARG A 76 34.11 -24.63 12.96
N ALA A 77 33.71 -23.40 12.63
CA ALA A 77 32.54 -22.74 13.24
C ALA A 77 31.24 -23.53 13.00
N ALA A 78 30.98 -23.97 11.76
CA ALA A 78 29.83 -24.79 11.42
C ALA A 78 29.81 -26.12 12.21
N ALA A 79 30.97 -26.75 12.39
CA ALA A 79 31.10 -27.99 13.17
C ALA A 79 30.70 -27.81 14.65
N VAL A 80 30.97 -26.64 15.26
CA VAL A 80 30.53 -26.32 16.62
C VAL A 80 29.00 -26.36 16.71
N ILE A 81 28.30 -25.75 15.75
CA ILE A 81 26.83 -25.73 15.73
C ILE A 81 26.28 -27.13 15.47
N LEU A 82 26.79 -27.80 14.43
CA LEU A 82 26.31 -29.12 14.00
C LEU A 82 26.45 -30.19 15.10
N ARG A 83 27.51 -30.11 15.93
CA ARG A 83 27.74 -31.05 17.03
C ARG A 83 26.92 -30.73 18.29
N THR A 84 26.63 -29.45 18.54
CA THR A 84 25.97 -29.01 19.79
C THR A 84 24.45 -28.91 19.68
N LYS A 85 23.88 -28.93 18.46
CA LYS A 85 22.44 -28.85 18.21
C LYS A 85 21.66 -30.05 18.78
N GLY A 86 20.55 -29.77 19.47
CA GLY A 86 19.62 -30.75 20.05
C GLY A 86 18.59 -31.37 19.09
N ASN A 87 18.08 -32.54 19.47
CA ASN A 87 17.10 -33.32 18.68
C ASN A 87 15.66 -32.75 18.66
N ARG A 88 15.39 -31.58 19.28
CA ARG A 88 14.07 -30.91 19.27
C ARG A 88 14.04 -29.62 18.43
N GLY A 89 15.08 -29.33 17.64
CA GLY A 89 15.07 -28.21 16.71
C GLY A 89 14.04 -28.41 15.60
N TYR A 90 13.49 -27.31 15.06
CA TYR A 90 12.58 -27.37 13.93
C TYR A 90 13.31 -27.80 12.65
N ASP A 91 12.73 -28.70 11.85
CA ASP A 91 13.31 -29.28 10.61
C ASP A 91 13.90 -28.21 9.64
N TYR A 92 13.32 -27.00 9.58
CA TYR A 92 13.80 -25.93 8.69
C TYR A 92 15.17 -25.36 9.09
N GLN A 93 15.57 -25.44 10.37
CA GLN A 93 16.88 -24.93 10.81
C GLN A 93 18.02 -25.86 10.34
N ASP A 94 17.79 -27.17 10.28
CA ASP A 94 18.75 -28.12 9.72
C ASP A 94 18.95 -27.89 8.24
N GLN A 95 17.84 -27.76 7.49
CA GLN A 95 17.90 -27.49 6.06
C GLN A 95 18.64 -26.19 5.75
N ASN A 96 18.39 -25.13 6.52
CA ASN A 96 19.09 -23.86 6.32
C ASN A 96 20.58 -23.95 6.67
N LEU A 97 20.96 -24.65 7.75
CA LEU A 97 22.36 -24.83 8.13
C LEU A 97 23.13 -25.66 7.10
N TYR A 98 22.55 -26.74 6.60
CA TYR A 98 23.15 -27.52 5.52
C TYR A 98 23.25 -26.69 4.23
N ARG A 99 22.24 -25.88 3.91
CA ARG A 99 22.31 -24.94 2.77
C ARG A 99 23.47 -23.94 2.92
N ILE A 100 23.64 -23.33 4.09
CA ILE A 100 24.76 -22.40 4.37
C ILE A 100 26.12 -23.11 4.22
N CYS A 101 26.27 -24.30 4.82
CA CYS A 101 27.50 -25.08 4.72
C CYS A 101 27.82 -25.52 3.30
N MET A 102 26.80 -25.78 2.50
CA MET A 102 27.00 -26.26 1.14
C MET A 102 27.17 -25.13 0.16
N GLY A 103 26.53 -23.98 0.36
CA GLY A 103 26.58 -22.82 -0.51
C GLY A 103 25.44 -22.73 -1.51
N GLU A 104 25.61 -21.77 -2.42
CA GLU A 104 24.67 -21.45 -3.49
C GLU A 104 25.24 -21.84 -4.86
N GLU A 105 26.02 -22.92 -4.95
CA GLU A 105 26.69 -23.38 -6.19
C GLU A 105 25.69 -23.71 -7.29
N TRP A 106 24.47 -24.06 -6.92
CA TRP A 106 23.40 -24.39 -7.85
C TRP A 106 22.39 -23.24 -7.98
N SER A 107 22.62 -22.11 -7.29
CA SER A 107 21.86 -20.88 -7.52
C SER A 107 22.05 -20.41 -8.96
N GLY A 108 20.96 -19.88 -9.51
CA GLY A 108 20.91 -19.44 -10.90
C GLY A 108 20.86 -20.57 -11.93
N ILE A 109 20.76 -21.86 -11.55
CA ILE A 109 20.53 -22.96 -12.50
C ILE A 109 19.07 -23.43 -12.39
N ASN A 110 18.20 -22.71 -13.07
CA ASN A 110 16.80 -23.10 -13.30
C ASN A 110 16.50 -23.05 -14.80
N LEU A 111 15.26 -23.29 -15.22
CA LEU A 111 14.91 -23.40 -16.64
C LEU A 111 14.89 -22.05 -17.37
N SER A 112 14.66 -20.95 -16.63
CA SER A 112 14.59 -19.60 -17.18
C SER A 112 15.89 -18.80 -17.08
N SER A 113 16.90 -19.35 -16.40
CA SER A 113 18.23 -18.75 -16.24
C SER A 113 19.15 -18.98 -17.42
N ARG A 114 20.13 -18.08 -17.56
CA ARG A 114 21.22 -18.22 -18.54
C ARG A 114 22.07 -19.44 -18.22
N ARG A 115 22.58 -20.09 -19.27
CA ARG A 115 23.47 -21.24 -19.13
C ARG A 115 24.75 -20.88 -18.35
N VAL A 116 25.04 -21.68 -17.34
CA VAL A 116 26.29 -21.67 -16.59
C VAL A 116 27.33 -22.53 -17.31
N ARG A 117 28.49 -21.96 -17.63
CA ARG A 117 29.55 -22.64 -18.39
C ARG A 117 30.60 -23.34 -17.52
N ASN A 118 30.78 -22.93 -16.27
CA ASN A 118 31.83 -23.44 -15.37
C ASN A 118 31.36 -24.59 -14.46
N ILE A 119 30.61 -25.56 -15.01
CA ILE A 119 30.05 -26.65 -14.21
C ILE A 119 31.12 -27.52 -13.54
N GLU A 120 32.23 -27.80 -14.23
CA GLU A 120 33.33 -28.57 -13.65
C GLU A 120 33.94 -27.90 -12.41
N GLU A 121 34.06 -26.57 -12.44
CA GLU A 121 34.54 -25.79 -11.29
C GLU A 121 33.55 -25.86 -10.13
N ARG A 122 32.24 -25.73 -10.40
CA ARG A 122 31.18 -25.86 -9.38
C ARG A 122 31.17 -27.25 -8.75
N LEU A 123 31.32 -28.32 -9.54
CA LEU A 123 31.42 -29.70 -9.02
C LEU A 123 32.66 -29.88 -8.13
N SER A 124 33.81 -29.36 -8.56
CA SER A 124 35.04 -29.39 -7.76
C SER A 124 34.88 -28.62 -6.46
N GLU A 125 34.21 -27.47 -6.51
CA GLU A 125 33.95 -26.62 -5.36
C GLU A 125 33.03 -27.30 -4.35
N THR A 126 31.89 -27.85 -4.80
CA THR A 126 30.98 -28.63 -3.95
C THR A 126 31.69 -29.83 -3.32
N THR A 127 32.56 -30.52 -4.05
CA THR A 127 33.34 -31.65 -3.52
C THR A 127 34.26 -31.20 -2.38
N LYS A 128 34.99 -30.09 -2.57
CA LYS A 128 35.85 -29.51 -1.54
C LYS A 128 35.09 -29.09 -0.28
N ARG A 129 33.87 -28.56 -0.45
CA ARG A 129 32.99 -28.21 0.67
C ARG A 129 32.54 -29.44 1.45
N LEU A 130 32.18 -30.53 0.76
CA LEU A 130 31.87 -31.81 1.38
C LEU A 130 33.08 -32.39 2.12
N GLU A 131 34.29 -32.28 1.58
CA GLU A 131 35.53 -32.70 2.24
C GLU A 131 35.77 -31.94 3.54
N LEU A 132 35.60 -30.61 3.52
CA LEU A 132 35.80 -29.77 4.71
C LEU A 132 34.72 -30.03 5.76
N LEU A 133 33.46 -30.20 5.34
CA LEU A 133 32.38 -30.56 6.25
C LEU A 133 32.62 -31.95 6.88
N HIS A 134 33.04 -32.93 6.09
CA HIS A 134 33.40 -34.27 6.58
C HIS A 134 34.56 -34.21 7.56
N LYS A 135 35.62 -33.46 7.22
CA LYS A 135 36.82 -33.29 8.05
C LYS A 135 36.49 -32.66 9.41
N TYR A 136 35.69 -31.59 9.43
CA TYR A 136 35.48 -30.80 10.65
C TYR A 136 34.23 -31.20 11.44
N ALA A 137 33.10 -31.49 10.80
CA ALA A 137 31.89 -31.93 11.50
C ALA A 137 31.97 -33.43 11.85
N GLY A 138 32.50 -34.26 10.94
CA GLY A 138 32.63 -35.71 11.09
C GLY A 138 31.62 -36.50 10.24
N ALA A 139 31.96 -37.76 9.93
CA ALA A 139 31.19 -38.62 9.04
C ALA A 139 29.73 -38.80 9.47
N GLU A 140 29.46 -39.05 10.76
CA GLU A 140 28.10 -39.31 11.27
C GLU A 140 27.14 -38.14 11.00
N ILE A 141 27.61 -36.89 11.09
CA ILE A 141 26.79 -35.70 10.84
C ILE A 141 26.48 -35.57 9.36
N VAL A 142 27.47 -35.81 8.49
CA VAL A 142 27.29 -35.76 7.03
C VAL A 142 26.39 -36.91 6.56
N HIS A 143 26.53 -38.10 7.14
CA HIS A 143 25.65 -39.23 6.89
C HIS A 143 24.20 -38.90 7.27
N LYS A 144 23.99 -38.34 8.47
CA LYS A 144 22.68 -37.90 8.93
C LYS A 144 22.06 -36.84 8.01
N MET A 145 22.86 -35.88 7.52
CA MET A 145 22.42 -34.89 6.54
C MET A 145 21.86 -35.57 5.29
N PHE A 146 22.63 -36.47 4.67
CA PHE A 146 22.17 -37.19 3.46
C PHE A 146 20.95 -38.06 3.74
N LEU A 147 20.93 -38.82 4.84
CA LEU A 147 19.78 -39.66 5.18
C LEU A 147 18.52 -38.84 5.43
N SER A 148 18.64 -37.65 6.04
CA SER A 148 17.52 -36.76 6.29
C SER A 148 17.01 -36.07 5.02
N GLN A 149 17.91 -35.58 4.16
CA GLN A 149 17.56 -34.99 2.87
C GLN A 149 16.97 -36.02 1.90
N LEU A 150 17.40 -37.29 1.98
CA LEU A 150 16.83 -38.40 1.23
C LEU A 150 15.60 -39.03 1.92
N GLY A 151 15.17 -38.50 3.07
CA GLY A 151 14.06 -39.01 3.89
C GLY A 151 14.18 -40.49 4.31
N LEU A 152 15.39 -41.03 4.35
CA LEU A 152 15.71 -42.40 4.74
C LEU A 152 15.81 -42.60 6.26
N ASP A 153 15.76 -41.51 7.03
CA ASP A 153 15.76 -41.50 8.50
C ASP A 153 14.35 -41.60 9.14
N ARG A 154 13.29 -41.31 8.36
CA ARG A 154 11.89 -41.45 8.77
C ARG A 154 11.49 -42.93 8.65
N GLY A 155 11.30 -43.60 9.79
CA GLY A 155 10.95 -45.03 9.82
C GLY A 155 9.75 -45.40 8.93
N ALA A 156 9.72 -46.64 8.45
CA ALA A 156 8.70 -47.17 7.53
C ALA A 156 7.30 -47.27 8.20
N GLY A 157 6.62 -46.14 8.36
CA GLY A 157 5.23 -46.06 8.82
C GLY A 157 4.24 -46.17 7.66
N LYS A 158 3.01 -46.65 7.93
CA LYS A 158 1.93 -46.80 6.92
C LYS A 158 1.51 -45.50 6.21
N ASN A 159 1.93 -44.34 6.72
CA ASN A 159 1.66 -43.01 6.17
C ASN A 159 2.95 -42.23 5.84
N ALA A 160 4.12 -42.87 5.83
CA ALA A 160 5.35 -42.21 5.42
C ALA A 160 5.29 -42.00 3.90
N ALA A 161 5.23 -40.74 3.46
CA ALA A 161 5.38 -40.41 2.05
C ALA A 161 6.70 -40.98 1.52
N THR A 162 6.71 -41.49 0.28
CA THR A 162 7.97 -41.86 -0.37
C THR A 162 8.87 -40.63 -0.37
N PRO A 163 10.12 -40.72 0.12
CA PRO A 163 10.98 -39.56 0.15
C PRO A 163 11.12 -38.93 -1.23
N GLU A 164 10.93 -37.62 -1.30
CA GLU A 164 11.22 -36.84 -2.48
C GLU A 164 12.73 -36.61 -2.50
N ILE A 165 13.40 -37.19 -3.49
CA ILE A 165 14.85 -37.05 -3.64
C ILE A 165 15.11 -35.89 -4.58
N ASP A 166 15.69 -34.83 -4.05
CA ASP A 166 16.10 -33.69 -4.86
C ASP A 166 17.31 -34.02 -5.72
N ALA A 167 17.32 -33.47 -6.93
CA ALA A 167 18.39 -33.67 -7.91
C ALA A 167 19.76 -33.25 -7.36
N ASP A 168 19.80 -32.12 -6.64
CA ASP A 168 20.99 -31.58 -6.01
C ASP A 168 21.55 -32.53 -4.93
N THR A 169 20.69 -33.08 -4.07
CA THR A 169 21.08 -34.06 -3.06
C THR A 169 21.67 -35.32 -3.68
N LEU A 170 21.06 -35.84 -4.75
CA LEU A 170 21.58 -37.01 -5.47
C LEU A 170 22.95 -36.74 -6.12
N LEU A 171 23.14 -35.54 -6.69
CA LEU A 171 24.41 -35.11 -7.27
C LEU A 171 25.50 -34.99 -6.20
N ARG A 172 25.18 -34.36 -5.07
CA ARG A 172 26.09 -34.27 -3.92
C ARG A 172 26.46 -35.63 -3.35
N LEU A 173 25.52 -36.57 -3.28
CA LEU A 173 25.81 -37.94 -2.83
C LEU A 173 26.81 -38.64 -3.78
N LYS A 174 26.67 -38.42 -5.09
CA LYS A 174 27.64 -38.93 -6.07
C LYS A 174 29.02 -38.32 -5.89
N LEU A 175 29.11 -37.00 -5.65
CA LEU A 175 30.40 -36.34 -5.34
C LEU A 175 30.99 -36.86 -4.03
N TYR A 176 30.15 -37.06 -3.01
CA TYR A 176 30.55 -37.57 -1.71
C TYR A 176 31.11 -39.01 -1.77
N ALA A 177 30.79 -39.79 -2.81
CA ALA A 177 31.37 -41.11 -3.01
C ALA A 177 32.91 -41.09 -3.18
N ALA A 178 33.49 -39.95 -3.55
CA ALA A 178 34.95 -39.77 -3.56
C ALA A 178 35.56 -39.67 -2.15
N ILE A 179 34.76 -39.30 -1.15
CA ILE A 179 35.17 -39.10 0.25
C ILE A 179 34.85 -40.36 1.07
N ASP A 180 33.63 -40.88 0.94
CA ASP A 180 33.15 -42.07 1.64
C ASP A 180 32.39 -43.01 0.68
N PRO A 181 33.12 -43.87 -0.07
CA PRO A 181 32.53 -44.71 -1.10
C PRO A 181 31.64 -45.83 -0.54
N GLU A 182 31.86 -46.25 0.71
CA GLU A 182 31.06 -47.29 1.35
C GLU A 182 29.67 -46.76 1.72
N PHE A 183 29.61 -45.62 2.40
CA PHE A 183 28.35 -44.95 2.75
C PHE A 183 27.54 -44.59 1.50
N ALA A 184 28.19 -44.01 0.48
CA ALA A 184 27.49 -43.62 -0.75
C ALA A 184 26.88 -44.83 -1.46
N ARG A 185 27.61 -45.96 -1.52
CA ARG A 185 27.11 -47.21 -2.12
C ARG A 185 25.96 -47.81 -1.32
N GLU A 186 26.07 -47.86 0.00
CA GLU A 186 25.00 -48.36 0.87
C GLU A 186 23.74 -47.49 0.74
N THR A 187 23.91 -46.17 0.74
CA THR A 187 22.80 -45.21 0.63
C THR A 187 22.12 -45.30 -0.74
N LEU A 188 22.89 -45.37 -1.83
CA LEU A 188 22.34 -45.56 -3.18
C LEU A 188 21.57 -46.89 -3.29
N SER A 189 21.97 -47.96 -2.61
CA SER A 189 21.23 -49.23 -2.64
C SER A 189 19.82 -49.14 -2.03
N LYS A 190 19.54 -48.10 -1.22
CA LYS A 190 18.26 -47.88 -0.54
C LYS A 190 17.27 -47.02 -1.35
N ILE A 191 17.71 -46.40 -2.45
CA ILE A 191 16.84 -45.56 -3.31
C ILE A 191 16.32 -46.33 -4.53
N ALA A 192 15.42 -45.74 -5.32
CA ALA A 192 14.79 -46.41 -6.46
C ALA A 192 15.81 -46.85 -7.55
N PRO A 193 15.63 -48.03 -8.19
CA PRO A 193 16.54 -48.53 -9.22
C PRO A 193 16.82 -47.55 -10.37
N ALA A 194 15.82 -46.78 -10.79
CA ALA A 194 16.00 -45.72 -11.80
C ALA A 194 17.02 -44.67 -11.35
N LEU A 195 16.93 -44.19 -10.11
CA LEU A 195 17.87 -43.18 -9.58
C LEU A 195 19.27 -43.76 -9.33
N GLN A 196 19.38 -45.07 -9.03
CA GLN A 196 20.66 -45.78 -8.98
C GLN A 196 21.34 -45.79 -10.35
N ALA A 197 20.59 -46.14 -11.41
CA ALA A 197 21.07 -46.14 -12.79
C ALA A 197 21.46 -44.73 -13.26
N LEU A 198 20.68 -43.71 -12.88
CA LEU A 198 21.00 -42.30 -13.14
C LEU A 198 22.34 -41.89 -12.52
N ALA A 199 22.58 -42.21 -11.24
CA ALA A 199 23.83 -41.89 -10.56
C ALA A 199 25.03 -42.60 -11.19
N ALA A 200 24.81 -43.83 -11.69
CA ALA A 200 25.80 -44.65 -12.39
C ALA A 200 25.99 -44.28 -13.87
N GLU A 201 25.23 -43.31 -14.40
CA GLU A 201 25.22 -42.91 -15.82
C GLU A 201 24.88 -44.06 -16.80
N ASP A 202 24.05 -45.02 -16.36
CA ASP A 202 23.58 -46.15 -17.17
C ASP A 202 22.22 -45.83 -17.82
N ALA A 203 22.25 -45.35 -19.06
CA ALA A 203 21.06 -44.94 -19.81
C ALA A 203 20.10 -46.12 -20.11
N ASP A 204 20.63 -47.31 -20.41
CA ASP A 204 19.82 -48.47 -20.77
C ASP A 204 19.03 -49.01 -19.58
N THR A 205 19.68 -49.11 -18.41
CA THR A 205 19.01 -49.53 -17.18
C THR A 205 18.03 -48.47 -16.69
N LEU A 206 18.40 -47.18 -16.77
CA LEU A 206 17.50 -46.07 -16.43
C LEU A 206 16.22 -46.13 -17.28
N ARG A 207 16.37 -46.26 -18.60
CA ARG A 207 15.25 -46.34 -19.54
C ARG A 207 14.31 -47.48 -19.20
N ARG A 208 14.86 -48.67 -18.93
CA ARG A 208 14.09 -49.88 -18.61
C ARG A 208 13.28 -49.71 -17.32
N GLU A 209 13.89 -49.19 -16.26
CA GLU A 209 13.22 -49.01 -14.97
C GLU A 209 12.16 -47.91 -15.01
N LEU A 210 12.42 -46.81 -15.73
CA LEU A 210 11.42 -45.75 -15.94
C LEU A 210 10.25 -46.23 -16.80
N LEU A 211 10.48 -46.95 -17.91
CA LEU A 211 9.40 -47.51 -18.74
C LEU A 211 8.50 -48.46 -17.92
N LYS A 212 9.10 -49.30 -17.08
CA LYS A 212 8.35 -50.17 -16.15
C LYS A 212 7.49 -49.38 -15.16
N ALA A 213 7.96 -48.23 -14.71
CA ALA A 213 7.19 -47.33 -13.83
C ALA A 213 6.08 -46.59 -14.59
N ILE A 214 6.31 -46.22 -15.85
CA ILE A 214 5.38 -45.48 -16.73
C ILE A 214 4.26 -46.39 -17.27
N GLU A 215 4.51 -47.67 -17.55
CA GLU A 215 3.52 -48.58 -18.15
C GLU A 215 2.14 -48.58 -17.46
N PRO A 216 2.02 -48.69 -16.11
CA PRO A 216 0.73 -48.61 -15.45
C PRO A 216 0.02 -47.26 -15.64
N LEU A 217 0.77 -46.15 -15.73
CA LEU A 217 0.22 -44.81 -15.96
C LEU A 217 -0.43 -44.72 -17.35
N VAL A 218 0.16 -45.37 -18.35
CA VAL A 218 -0.37 -45.38 -19.72
C VAL A 218 -1.62 -46.26 -19.83
N ILE A 219 -1.60 -47.45 -19.21
CA ILE A 219 -2.62 -48.48 -19.44
C ILE A 219 -3.83 -48.38 -18.50
N ARG A 220 -3.62 -48.13 -17.20
CA ARG A 220 -4.67 -48.24 -16.17
C ARG A 220 -5.56 -47.01 -16.09
N GLN A 221 -6.74 -47.13 -15.48
CA GLN A 221 -7.64 -46.00 -15.29
C GLN A 221 -7.03 -44.94 -14.36
N LEU A 222 -6.88 -43.71 -14.84
CA LEU A 222 -6.36 -42.58 -14.06
C LEU A 222 -7.39 -42.11 -13.01
N PRO A 223 -6.97 -41.77 -11.78
CA PRO A 223 -7.87 -41.34 -10.73
C PRO A 223 -8.36 -39.90 -10.93
N LEU A 224 -9.65 -39.72 -11.21
CA LEU A 224 -10.21 -38.40 -11.51
C LEU A 224 -9.90 -37.32 -10.45
N LYS A 225 -9.99 -37.61 -9.14
CA LYS A 225 -9.81 -36.60 -8.08
C LYS A 225 -8.35 -36.21 -7.81
N ASP A 226 -7.39 -37.02 -8.23
CA ASP A 226 -5.97 -36.88 -7.89
C ASP A 226 -5.11 -36.56 -9.14
N THR A 227 -5.75 -36.26 -10.27
CA THR A 227 -5.08 -36.02 -11.57
C THR A 227 -5.67 -34.76 -12.21
N LEU A 228 -4.94 -33.64 -12.15
CA LEU A 228 -5.30 -32.36 -12.79
C LEU A 228 -5.68 -32.53 -14.26
N THR A 229 -4.93 -33.33 -15.01
CA THR A 229 -5.22 -33.62 -16.42
C THR A 229 -6.62 -34.24 -16.59
N GLN A 230 -7.06 -35.12 -15.69
CA GLN A 230 -8.41 -35.71 -15.74
C GLN A 230 -9.50 -34.74 -15.26
N LEU A 231 -9.15 -33.81 -14.36
CA LEU A 231 -10.07 -32.80 -13.82
C LEU A 231 -10.40 -31.73 -14.86
N ASP A 232 -9.36 -31.20 -15.52
CA ASP A 232 -9.48 -29.99 -16.33
C ASP A 232 -9.49 -30.27 -17.84
N LEU A 233 -8.99 -31.42 -18.34
CA LEU A 233 -9.04 -31.74 -19.78
C LEU A 233 -10.16 -32.72 -20.15
N ALA A 234 -10.71 -32.53 -21.36
CA ALA A 234 -11.78 -33.34 -21.93
C ALA A 234 -11.36 -34.84 -22.00
N PRO A 235 -12.23 -35.78 -21.58
CA PRO A 235 -11.91 -37.21 -21.62
C PRO A 235 -11.41 -37.69 -22.98
N GLU A 236 -12.03 -37.23 -24.06
CA GLU A 236 -11.71 -37.61 -25.44
C GLU A 236 -10.30 -37.16 -25.83
N TYR A 237 -9.88 -35.98 -25.36
CA TYR A 237 -8.52 -35.47 -25.56
C TYR A 237 -7.50 -36.36 -24.85
N VAL A 238 -7.75 -36.66 -23.57
CA VAL A 238 -6.82 -37.45 -22.74
C VAL A 238 -6.72 -38.89 -23.25
N GLU A 239 -7.84 -39.51 -23.63
CA GLU A 239 -7.86 -40.88 -24.16
C GLU A 239 -7.13 -40.99 -25.49
N ALA A 240 -7.33 -40.04 -26.41
CA ALA A 240 -6.63 -40.03 -27.70
C ALA A 240 -5.10 -39.99 -27.52
N ARG A 241 -4.59 -39.10 -26.64
CA ARG A 241 -3.15 -38.99 -26.35
C ARG A 241 -2.60 -40.25 -25.68
N ARG A 242 -3.35 -40.85 -24.76
CA ARG A 242 -2.93 -42.07 -24.09
C ARG A 242 -2.85 -43.27 -25.03
N GLU A 243 -3.79 -43.41 -25.95
CA GLU A 243 -3.74 -44.49 -26.95
C GLU A 243 -2.57 -44.31 -27.93
N GLU A 244 -2.22 -43.08 -28.31
CA GLU A 244 -1.00 -42.79 -29.10
C GLU A 244 0.28 -43.25 -28.38
N VAL A 245 0.44 -42.90 -27.10
CA VAL A 245 1.62 -43.29 -26.30
C VAL A 245 1.65 -44.80 -26.06
N LYS A 246 0.50 -45.41 -25.77
CA LYS A 246 0.36 -46.86 -25.62
C LYS A 246 0.80 -47.60 -26.87
N ALA A 247 0.32 -47.21 -28.05
CA ALA A 247 0.70 -47.84 -29.31
C ALA A 247 2.20 -47.72 -29.60
N ARG A 248 2.83 -46.61 -29.19
CA ARG A 248 4.28 -46.37 -29.39
C ARG A 248 5.17 -47.13 -28.42
N LEU A 249 4.84 -47.15 -27.13
CA LEU A 249 5.74 -47.64 -26.08
C LEU A 249 5.34 -49.01 -25.50
N PHE A 250 4.06 -49.32 -25.48
CA PHE A 250 3.51 -50.50 -24.80
C PHE A 250 2.44 -51.22 -25.65
N PRO A 251 2.70 -51.54 -26.93
CA PRO A 251 1.72 -52.17 -27.82
C PRO A 251 1.27 -53.56 -27.31
N ASP A 252 2.14 -54.26 -26.60
CA ASP A 252 1.94 -55.62 -26.12
C ASP A 252 1.74 -55.70 -24.59
N SER A 253 1.31 -54.61 -23.94
CA SER A 253 1.10 -54.62 -22.47
C SER A 253 0.01 -55.60 -22.06
N GLU A 254 0.30 -56.41 -21.05
CA GLU A 254 -0.65 -57.35 -20.43
C GLU A 254 -1.43 -56.73 -19.26
N LEU A 255 -1.24 -55.44 -18.96
CA LEU A 255 -1.94 -54.78 -17.88
C LEU A 255 -3.43 -54.56 -18.20
N ASP A 256 -4.30 -54.81 -17.22
CA ASP A 256 -5.74 -54.56 -17.35
C ASP A 256 -6.06 -53.04 -17.35
N PRO A 257 -6.61 -52.48 -18.43
CA PRO A 257 -6.95 -51.06 -18.51
C PRO A 257 -8.11 -50.64 -17.60
N GLN A 258 -8.97 -51.58 -17.20
CA GLN A 258 -10.11 -51.32 -16.31
C GLN A 258 -9.71 -51.21 -14.83
N LYS A 259 -8.49 -51.63 -14.49
CA LYS A 259 -7.99 -51.54 -13.12
C LYS A 259 -7.57 -50.10 -12.80
N PRO A 260 -7.96 -49.53 -11.64
CA PRO A 260 -7.52 -48.18 -11.27
C PRO A 260 -6.02 -48.14 -10.97
N LEU A 261 -5.38 -47.04 -11.37
CA LEU A 261 -4.03 -46.69 -10.95
C LEU A 261 -4.05 -46.32 -9.46
N ARG A 262 -3.06 -46.79 -8.68
CA ARG A 262 -2.93 -46.36 -7.29
C ARG A 262 -2.34 -44.95 -7.26
N ARG A 263 -2.86 -44.09 -6.39
CA ARG A 263 -2.40 -42.69 -6.21
C ARG A 263 -0.87 -42.56 -6.08
N GLU A 264 -0.24 -43.47 -5.35
CA GLU A 264 1.22 -43.48 -5.13
C GLU A 264 2.02 -43.70 -6.43
N GLN A 265 1.49 -44.47 -7.39
CA GLN A 265 2.21 -44.84 -8.60
C GLN A 265 2.45 -43.63 -9.52
N GLN A 266 1.45 -42.75 -9.67
CA GLN A 266 1.59 -41.51 -10.43
C GLN A 266 2.68 -40.61 -9.86
N GLY A 267 2.62 -40.34 -8.55
CA GLY A 267 3.59 -39.47 -7.89
C GLY A 267 5.02 -40.01 -7.93
N VAL A 268 5.19 -41.34 -7.89
CA VAL A 268 6.52 -41.97 -8.02
C VAL A 268 7.15 -41.70 -9.40
N VAL A 269 6.38 -41.83 -10.48
CA VAL A 269 6.86 -41.57 -11.85
C VAL A 269 7.27 -40.11 -12.00
N LEU A 270 6.39 -39.17 -11.60
CA LEU A 270 6.64 -37.74 -11.70
C LEU A 270 7.89 -37.33 -10.91
N ARG A 271 8.02 -37.75 -9.65
CA ARG A 271 9.19 -37.44 -8.82
C ARG A 271 10.50 -38.01 -9.39
N GLN A 272 10.50 -39.26 -9.89
CA GLN A 272 11.70 -39.85 -10.47
C GLN A 272 12.11 -39.15 -11.76
N LEU A 273 11.16 -38.83 -12.64
CA LEU A 273 11.44 -38.10 -13.88
C LEU A 273 11.89 -36.68 -13.61
N ARG A 274 11.25 -35.97 -12.68
CA ARG A 274 11.66 -34.62 -12.28
C ARG A 274 13.07 -34.62 -11.70
N CYS A 275 13.37 -35.54 -10.78
CA CYS A 275 14.71 -35.70 -10.22
C CYS A 275 15.74 -35.99 -11.33
N ALA A 276 15.46 -36.94 -12.22
CA ALA A 276 16.36 -37.27 -13.33
C ALA A 276 16.58 -36.10 -14.29
N PHE A 277 15.52 -35.39 -14.65
CA PHE A 277 15.57 -34.23 -15.52
C PHE A 277 16.42 -33.11 -14.89
N TYR A 278 16.10 -32.66 -13.67
CA TYR A 278 16.85 -31.59 -13.02
C TYR A 278 18.29 -31.99 -12.70
N TYR A 279 18.55 -33.27 -12.38
CA TYR A 279 19.91 -33.77 -12.19
C TYR A 279 20.77 -33.54 -13.45
N ARG A 280 20.18 -33.75 -14.63
CA ARG A 280 20.84 -33.48 -15.90
C ARG A 280 20.85 -32.01 -16.29
N VAL A 281 19.85 -31.21 -15.91
CA VAL A 281 19.90 -29.73 -16.04
C VAL A 281 21.09 -29.17 -15.26
N LEU A 282 21.27 -29.60 -14.01
CA LEU A 282 22.41 -29.17 -13.17
C LEU A 282 23.75 -29.52 -13.81
N LEU A 283 23.92 -30.75 -14.31
CA LEU A 283 25.16 -31.20 -14.95
C LEU A 283 25.44 -30.53 -16.30
N ASN A 284 24.42 -30.10 -17.02
CA ASN A 284 24.59 -29.40 -18.29
C ASN A 284 24.64 -27.86 -18.13
N GLY A 285 24.52 -27.35 -16.89
CA GLY A 285 24.58 -25.92 -16.59
C GLY A 285 23.34 -25.14 -16.97
N GLY A 286 22.19 -25.79 -17.10
CA GLY A 286 20.91 -25.16 -17.43
C GLY A 286 20.22 -25.77 -18.65
N LYS A 287 19.03 -25.24 -18.97
CA LYS A 287 18.15 -25.74 -20.05
C LYS A 287 18.87 -25.84 -21.40
N GLU A 288 19.53 -24.76 -21.84
CA GLU A 288 20.20 -24.71 -23.14
C GLU A 288 21.27 -25.81 -23.28
N GLY A 289 22.09 -25.99 -22.24
CA GLY A 289 23.12 -27.02 -22.25
C GLY A 289 22.55 -28.43 -22.33
N LEU A 290 21.43 -28.69 -21.66
CA LEU A 290 20.74 -29.97 -21.73
C LEU A 290 20.20 -30.23 -23.14
N LEU A 291 19.58 -29.22 -23.77
CA LEU A 291 19.01 -29.34 -25.12
C LEU A 291 20.07 -29.52 -26.21
N GLU A 292 21.27 -28.97 -26.01
CA GLU A 292 22.41 -29.15 -26.90
C GLU A 292 23.15 -30.48 -26.69
N SER A 293 22.94 -31.15 -25.55
CA SER A 293 23.67 -32.36 -25.19
C SER A 293 23.40 -33.50 -26.17
N SER A 294 24.47 -34.13 -26.65
CA SER A 294 24.39 -35.32 -27.48
C SER A 294 24.35 -36.63 -26.68
N ALA A 295 24.47 -36.56 -25.34
CA ALA A 295 24.55 -37.73 -24.48
C ALA A 295 23.27 -38.56 -24.51
N ASP A 296 23.41 -39.88 -24.62
CA ASP A 296 22.26 -40.80 -24.73
C ASP A 296 21.37 -40.77 -23.49
N LEU A 297 21.95 -40.53 -22.31
CA LEU A 297 21.23 -40.37 -21.05
C LEU A 297 20.31 -39.14 -21.06
N ASP A 298 20.79 -38.01 -21.59
CA ASP A 298 20.03 -36.75 -21.67
C ASP A 298 18.85 -36.89 -22.62
N LYS A 299 19.08 -37.47 -23.79
CA LYS A 299 18.03 -37.78 -24.77
C LYS A 299 16.98 -38.73 -24.21
N THR A 300 17.42 -39.80 -23.54
CA THR A 300 16.53 -40.78 -22.91
C THR A 300 15.58 -40.14 -21.91
N ILE A 301 16.10 -39.25 -21.05
CA ILE A 301 15.28 -38.56 -20.04
C ILE A 301 14.32 -37.57 -20.70
N LEU A 302 14.78 -36.78 -21.69
CA LEU A 302 13.91 -35.84 -22.42
C LEU A 302 12.78 -36.56 -23.16
N ASP A 303 13.07 -37.67 -23.83
CA ASP A 303 12.06 -38.43 -24.57
C ASP A 303 11.00 -39.03 -23.64
N LEU A 304 11.43 -39.65 -22.53
CA LEU A 304 10.49 -40.20 -21.53
C LEU A 304 9.67 -39.09 -20.83
N LEU A 305 10.28 -37.94 -20.56
CA LEU A 305 9.57 -36.78 -20.01
C LEU A 305 8.48 -36.29 -20.98
N ARG A 306 8.79 -36.21 -22.28
CA ARG A 306 7.83 -35.86 -23.33
C ARG A 306 6.71 -36.90 -23.44
N ASP A 307 7.04 -38.19 -23.35
CA ASP A 307 6.05 -39.27 -23.36
C ASP A 307 5.05 -39.15 -22.19
N VAL A 308 5.54 -38.84 -20.99
CA VAL A 308 4.67 -38.63 -19.82
C VAL A 308 3.90 -37.31 -19.93
N HIS A 309 4.48 -36.26 -20.52
CA HIS A 309 3.77 -35.00 -20.79
C HIS A 309 2.59 -35.19 -21.74
N GLU A 310 2.63 -36.12 -22.69
CA GLU A 310 1.45 -36.43 -23.52
C GLU A 310 0.28 -37.02 -22.69
N ILE A 311 0.59 -37.73 -21.59
CA ILE A 311 -0.41 -38.39 -20.74
C ILE A 311 -0.90 -37.47 -19.63
N LEU A 312 0.01 -36.74 -19.01
CA LEU A 312 -0.20 -35.86 -17.85
C LEU A 312 0.39 -34.46 -18.09
N PRO A 313 -0.08 -33.72 -19.11
CA PRO A 313 0.51 -32.43 -19.46
C PRO A 313 0.43 -31.41 -18.33
N LEU A 314 -0.67 -31.37 -17.57
CA LEU A 314 -0.84 -30.37 -16.52
C LEU A 314 0.11 -30.63 -15.33
N GLU A 315 0.21 -31.88 -14.89
CA GLU A 315 1.07 -32.29 -13.78
C GLU A 315 2.55 -32.16 -14.14
N VAL A 316 2.97 -32.62 -15.32
CA VAL A 316 4.38 -32.53 -15.72
C VAL A 316 4.82 -31.06 -15.78
N ARG A 317 3.97 -30.18 -16.31
CA ARG A 317 4.28 -28.75 -16.38
C ARG A 317 4.35 -28.11 -15.00
N GLU A 318 3.42 -28.43 -14.11
CA GLU A 318 3.46 -27.97 -12.71
C GLU A 318 4.76 -28.39 -12.01
N GLU A 319 5.15 -29.66 -12.15
CA GLU A 319 6.38 -30.21 -11.57
C GLU A 319 7.65 -29.55 -12.13
N LEU A 320 7.68 -29.23 -13.42
CA LEU A 320 8.81 -28.55 -14.08
C LEU A 320 8.87 -27.04 -13.81
N LEU A 321 7.78 -26.42 -13.36
CA LEU A 321 7.73 -24.98 -13.09
C LEU A 321 7.81 -24.67 -11.59
N MET A 322 7.83 -25.69 -10.73
CA MET A 322 7.83 -25.54 -9.27
C MET A 322 8.99 -24.68 -8.74
N THR A 323 10.15 -24.70 -9.40
CA THR A 323 11.35 -23.94 -9.00
C THR A 323 11.47 -22.58 -9.72
N GLU A 324 10.50 -22.20 -10.55
CA GLU A 324 10.49 -20.93 -11.25
C GLU A 324 9.78 -19.87 -10.41
N HIS A 325 10.45 -18.74 -10.18
CA HIS A 325 9.95 -17.67 -9.30
C HIS A 325 9.76 -16.33 -10.03
N GLY A 326 9.83 -16.32 -11.37
CA GLY A 326 9.63 -15.12 -12.20
C GLY A 326 8.34 -15.20 -13.02
N GLY A 327 7.66 -14.06 -13.21
CA GLY A 327 6.44 -13.94 -14.04
C GLY A 327 6.67 -14.09 -15.56
N LYS A 328 7.67 -14.88 -15.96
CA LYS A 328 7.96 -15.22 -17.37
C LYS A 328 6.89 -16.17 -17.90
N ASP A 329 6.69 -16.14 -19.21
CA ASP A 329 5.76 -17.03 -19.88
C ASP A 329 6.14 -18.52 -19.65
N PRO A 330 5.27 -19.33 -19.03
CA PRO A 330 5.51 -20.75 -18.81
C PRO A 330 5.85 -21.53 -20.08
N ASP A 331 5.26 -21.17 -21.22
CA ASP A 331 5.51 -21.87 -22.49
C ASP A 331 6.90 -21.55 -23.06
N LEU A 332 7.40 -20.33 -22.88
CA LEU A 332 8.78 -19.98 -23.25
C LEU A 332 9.81 -20.68 -22.36
N ILE A 333 9.51 -20.84 -21.07
CA ILE A 333 10.38 -21.57 -20.15
C ILE A 333 10.52 -23.03 -20.58
N LEU A 334 9.41 -23.65 -20.96
CA LEU A 334 9.33 -25.07 -21.32
C LEU A 334 9.67 -25.38 -22.78
N GLU A 335 9.94 -24.36 -23.59
CA GLU A 335 10.30 -24.50 -24.99
C GLU A 335 11.50 -25.45 -25.18
N GLY A 336 11.37 -26.38 -26.12
CA GLY A 336 12.35 -27.42 -26.40
C GLY A 336 12.34 -28.60 -25.43
N ILE A 337 11.76 -28.47 -24.23
CA ILE A 337 11.67 -29.55 -23.24
C ILE A 337 10.42 -30.39 -23.52
N VAL A 338 9.24 -29.76 -23.51
CA VAL A 338 7.94 -30.39 -23.78
C VAL A 338 7.17 -29.64 -24.88
N ARG A 339 6.03 -30.16 -25.31
CA ARG A 339 5.16 -29.49 -26.29
C ARG A 339 4.44 -28.30 -25.63
N THR A 340 4.44 -27.16 -26.29
CA THR A 340 3.88 -25.88 -25.82
C THR A 340 2.82 -25.29 -26.77
N ASN A 341 2.33 -26.10 -27.71
CA ASN A 341 1.37 -25.67 -28.73
C ASN A 341 -0.11 -25.80 -28.31
N GLU A 342 -0.38 -26.34 -27.12
CA GLU A 342 -1.71 -26.43 -26.52
C GLU A 342 -1.82 -25.43 -25.37
N PRO A 343 -3.00 -24.87 -25.09
CA PRO A 343 -3.19 -23.78 -24.12
C PRO A 343 -3.17 -24.23 -22.65
N PHE A 344 -2.27 -25.15 -22.29
CA PHE A 344 -2.20 -25.70 -20.94
C PHE A 344 -1.84 -24.65 -19.89
N ALA A 345 -0.94 -23.70 -20.19
CA ALA A 345 -0.60 -22.59 -19.30
C ALA A 345 -1.82 -21.72 -18.96
N LEU A 346 -2.69 -21.51 -19.94
CA LEU A 346 -3.91 -20.73 -19.77
C LEU A 346 -4.96 -21.51 -18.98
N ILE A 347 -5.06 -22.83 -19.17
CA ILE A 347 -5.95 -23.70 -18.36
C ILE A 347 -5.51 -23.70 -16.89
N THR A 348 -4.23 -23.89 -16.60
CA THR A 348 -3.73 -23.88 -15.22
C THR A 348 -3.89 -22.50 -14.58
N THR A 349 -3.68 -21.43 -15.35
CA THR A 349 -3.93 -20.05 -14.90
C THR A 349 -5.41 -19.85 -14.55
N LEU A 350 -6.35 -20.22 -15.43
CA LEU A 350 -7.78 -20.14 -15.14
C LEU A 350 -8.16 -20.93 -13.89
N SER A 351 -7.72 -22.19 -13.80
CA SER A 351 -8.03 -23.08 -12.68
C SER A 351 -7.51 -22.49 -11.36
N ARG A 352 -6.23 -22.08 -11.32
CA ARG A 352 -5.58 -21.47 -10.15
C ARG A 352 -6.24 -20.17 -9.69
N GLU A 353 -6.55 -19.27 -10.62
CA GLU A 353 -7.11 -17.95 -10.29
C GLU A 353 -8.59 -18.05 -9.90
N ILE A 354 -9.40 -18.84 -10.61
CA ILE A 354 -10.83 -19.02 -10.31
C ILE A 354 -11.04 -19.83 -9.03
N ASP A 355 -10.15 -20.77 -8.71
CA ASP A 355 -10.18 -21.44 -7.40
C ASP A 355 -9.42 -20.67 -6.32
N GLY A 356 -8.76 -19.58 -6.69
CA GLY A 356 -8.10 -18.66 -5.77
C GLY A 356 -9.11 -17.97 -4.86
N TYR A 357 -8.62 -17.48 -3.73
CA TYR A 357 -9.47 -16.79 -2.75
C TYR A 357 -10.01 -15.45 -3.27
N MET A 358 -9.23 -14.73 -4.07
CA MET A 358 -9.62 -13.49 -4.77
C MET A 358 -9.30 -13.65 -6.26
N PRO A 359 -10.27 -14.07 -7.09
CA PRO A 359 -10.02 -14.24 -8.52
C PRO A 359 -9.76 -12.90 -9.21
N VAL A 360 -8.72 -12.85 -10.06
CA VAL A 360 -8.32 -11.64 -10.79
C VAL A 360 -9.01 -11.59 -12.16
N TRP A 361 -10.32 -11.36 -12.17
CA TRP A 361 -11.16 -11.51 -13.38
C TRP A 361 -10.73 -10.66 -14.58
N ASN A 362 -10.26 -9.43 -14.35
CA ASN A 362 -9.82 -8.56 -15.44
C ASN A 362 -8.54 -9.07 -16.12
N MET A 363 -7.63 -9.66 -15.33
CA MET A 363 -6.44 -10.32 -15.87
C MET A 363 -6.84 -11.54 -16.70
N LEU A 364 -7.69 -12.41 -16.16
CA LEU A 364 -8.18 -13.59 -16.87
C LEU A 364 -8.91 -13.26 -18.18
N ARG A 365 -9.76 -12.22 -18.15
CA ARG A 365 -10.42 -11.69 -19.35
C ARG A 365 -9.38 -11.21 -20.37
N GLY A 366 -8.39 -10.46 -19.92
CA GLY A 366 -7.27 -10.00 -20.75
C GLY A 366 -6.55 -11.17 -21.42
N GLU A 367 -6.11 -12.17 -20.65
CA GLU A 367 -5.42 -13.36 -21.16
C GLU A 367 -6.25 -14.12 -22.20
N LEU A 368 -7.55 -14.32 -21.95
CA LEU A 368 -8.45 -14.99 -22.88
C LEU A 368 -8.65 -14.21 -24.20
N LEU A 369 -8.61 -12.88 -24.16
CA LEU A 369 -8.84 -12.04 -25.33
C LEU A 369 -7.55 -11.72 -26.11
N LYS A 370 -6.36 -12.03 -25.58
CA LYS A 370 -5.07 -11.85 -26.29
C LYS A 370 -4.99 -12.67 -27.58
N ASP A 371 -5.40 -13.95 -27.54
CA ASP A 371 -5.43 -14.84 -28.70
C ASP A 371 -6.74 -15.63 -28.75
N ALA A 372 -7.66 -15.17 -29.61
CA ALA A 372 -8.96 -15.81 -29.79
C ALA A 372 -8.86 -17.24 -30.33
N ARG A 373 -7.81 -17.60 -31.09
CA ARG A 373 -7.63 -18.99 -31.54
C ARG A 373 -7.22 -19.88 -30.38
N GLN A 374 -6.31 -19.40 -29.54
CA GLN A 374 -5.88 -20.11 -28.34
C GLN A 374 -7.05 -20.28 -27.35
N ALA A 375 -7.87 -19.25 -27.13
CA ALA A 375 -9.04 -19.32 -26.26
C ALA A 375 -10.12 -20.29 -26.79
N ARG A 376 -10.37 -20.32 -28.11
CA ARG A 376 -11.25 -21.32 -28.73
C ARG A 376 -10.69 -22.73 -28.59
N ARG A 377 -9.39 -22.90 -28.79
CA ARG A 377 -8.72 -24.20 -28.60
C ARG A 377 -8.83 -24.66 -27.15
N LEU A 378 -8.64 -23.75 -26.20
CA LEU A 378 -8.81 -23.99 -24.77
C LEU A 378 -10.22 -24.48 -24.49
N PHE A 379 -11.24 -23.77 -24.96
CA PHE A 379 -12.64 -24.15 -24.77
C PHE A 379 -12.93 -25.57 -25.26
N ALA A 380 -12.37 -25.96 -26.42
CA ALA A 380 -12.59 -27.27 -27.03
C ALA A 380 -11.96 -28.44 -26.24
N ILE A 381 -10.83 -28.23 -25.56
CA ILE A 381 -10.12 -29.28 -24.83
C ILE A 381 -10.37 -29.24 -23.32
N LEU A 382 -11.06 -28.22 -22.81
CA LEU A 382 -11.40 -28.07 -21.40
C LEU A 382 -12.52 -29.06 -21.03
N ARG A 383 -12.53 -29.56 -19.80
CA ARG A 383 -13.62 -30.38 -19.24
C ARG A 383 -14.45 -29.60 -18.25
N ARG A 384 -13.80 -28.87 -17.36
CA ARG A 384 -14.40 -28.34 -16.15
C ARG A 384 -15.51 -27.32 -16.46
N PRO A 385 -16.79 -27.59 -16.10
CA PRO A 385 -17.91 -26.74 -16.51
C PRO A 385 -17.80 -25.27 -16.06
N MET A 386 -17.35 -25.02 -14.81
CA MET A 386 -17.18 -23.65 -14.31
C MET A 386 -16.22 -22.83 -15.17
N LEU A 387 -15.06 -23.42 -15.52
CA LEU A 387 -14.06 -22.76 -16.34
C LEU A 387 -14.60 -22.57 -17.77
N LYS A 388 -15.32 -23.55 -18.32
CA LYS A 388 -16.00 -23.43 -19.62
C LYS A 388 -17.04 -22.31 -19.64
N ALA A 389 -17.90 -22.24 -18.63
CA ALA A 389 -18.94 -21.21 -18.54
C ALA A 389 -18.34 -19.81 -18.53
N TYR A 390 -17.26 -19.60 -17.76
CA TYR A 390 -16.54 -18.34 -17.75
C TYR A 390 -15.91 -17.99 -19.11
N VAL A 391 -15.20 -18.94 -19.74
CA VAL A 391 -14.59 -18.74 -21.07
C VAL A 391 -15.67 -18.45 -22.12
N TYR A 392 -16.78 -19.18 -22.09
CA TYR A 392 -17.93 -18.95 -22.97
C TYR A 392 -18.48 -17.54 -22.78
N ARG A 393 -18.65 -17.09 -21.52
CA ARG A 393 -19.15 -15.76 -21.20
C ARG A 393 -18.22 -14.67 -21.75
N VAL A 394 -16.92 -14.76 -21.45
CA VAL A 394 -15.92 -13.79 -21.92
C VAL A 394 -15.88 -13.69 -23.44
N LEU A 395 -15.89 -14.83 -24.14
CA LEU A 395 -15.86 -14.86 -25.60
C LEU A 395 -17.18 -14.39 -26.22
N SER A 396 -18.33 -14.67 -25.59
CA SER A 396 -19.63 -14.19 -26.02
C SER A 396 -19.76 -12.66 -25.88
N ASP A 397 -19.31 -12.11 -24.75
CA ASP A 397 -19.28 -10.65 -24.52
C ASP A 397 -18.37 -9.93 -25.52
N ALA A 398 -17.35 -10.61 -26.05
CA ALA A 398 -16.48 -10.11 -27.11
C ALA A 398 -17.03 -10.35 -28.54
N GLY A 399 -18.27 -10.83 -28.68
CA GLY A 399 -18.91 -11.11 -29.98
C GLY A 399 -18.39 -12.37 -30.69
N MET A 400 -17.77 -13.30 -29.95
CA MET A 400 -17.14 -14.52 -30.48
C MET A 400 -17.59 -15.79 -29.72
N PRO A 401 -18.90 -16.06 -29.58
CA PRO A 401 -19.39 -17.20 -28.80
C PRO A 401 -18.82 -18.53 -29.31
N PRO A 402 -18.26 -19.39 -28.45
CA PRO A 402 -17.83 -20.74 -28.81
C PRO A 402 -19.02 -21.64 -29.17
N GLU A 403 -18.79 -22.68 -29.98
CA GLU A 403 -19.80 -23.72 -30.22
C GLU A 403 -20.00 -24.55 -28.94
N SER A 404 -21.22 -24.55 -28.40
CA SER A 404 -21.62 -25.34 -27.23
C SER A 404 -23.07 -25.79 -27.37
N GLU A 405 -23.35 -27.08 -27.16
CA GLU A 405 -24.72 -27.58 -27.09
C GLU A 405 -25.44 -26.94 -25.89
N GLY A 406 -26.58 -26.29 -26.13
CA GLY A 406 -27.34 -25.59 -25.08
C GLY A 406 -26.73 -24.27 -24.56
N GLY A 407 -25.60 -23.82 -25.11
CA GLY A 407 -25.01 -22.50 -24.80
C GLY A 407 -24.62 -22.31 -23.33
N ILE A 408 -24.64 -21.06 -22.85
CA ILE A 408 -24.25 -20.70 -21.48
C ILE A 408 -25.17 -21.31 -20.41
N GLU A 409 -26.47 -21.43 -20.69
CA GLU A 409 -27.45 -21.98 -19.75
C GLU A 409 -27.13 -23.43 -19.39
N ALA A 410 -26.82 -24.27 -20.38
CA ALA A 410 -26.41 -25.64 -20.16
C ALA A 410 -25.12 -25.72 -19.34
N LEU A 411 -24.11 -24.91 -19.66
CA LEU A 411 -22.83 -24.88 -18.93
C LEU A 411 -23.00 -24.46 -17.46
N VAL A 412 -23.91 -23.52 -17.18
CA VAL A 412 -24.23 -23.11 -15.81
C VAL A 412 -24.93 -24.26 -15.05
N LEU A 413 -25.92 -24.92 -15.65
CA LEU A 413 -26.60 -26.07 -15.03
C LEU A 413 -25.64 -27.24 -14.79
N GLU A 414 -24.72 -27.51 -15.72
CA GLU A 414 -23.65 -28.49 -15.57
C GLU A 414 -22.70 -28.13 -14.42
N THR A 415 -22.32 -26.85 -14.30
CA THR A 415 -21.48 -26.35 -13.21
C THR A 415 -22.15 -26.57 -11.85
N LEU A 416 -23.44 -26.24 -11.75
CA LEU A 416 -24.21 -26.40 -10.53
C LEU A 416 -24.40 -27.89 -10.15
N SER A 417 -24.54 -28.76 -11.16
CA SER A 417 -24.78 -30.19 -10.99
C SER A 417 -23.52 -31.04 -10.92
N ASP A 418 -22.33 -30.42 -11.05
CA ASP A 418 -21.07 -31.13 -11.13
C ASP A 418 -20.82 -32.02 -9.89
N LYS A 419 -20.36 -33.26 -10.11
CA LYS A 419 -20.19 -34.24 -9.04
C LYS A 419 -18.93 -34.02 -8.20
N LEU A 420 -17.97 -33.23 -8.68
CA LEU A 420 -16.67 -33.04 -8.04
C LEU A 420 -16.60 -31.71 -7.28
N HIS A 421 -17.03 -30.63 -7.94
CA HIS A 421 -16.98 -29.25 -7.48
C HIS A 421 -18.34 -28.75 -6.99
N GLY A 422 -19.44 -29.34 -7.48
CA GLY A 422 -20.77 -29.11 -6.95
C GLY A 422 -20.99 -29.74 -5.58
N ASN A 423 -22.05 -29.31 -4.92
CA ASN A 423 -22.51 -29.84 -3.65
C ASN A 423 -24.05 -29.82 -3.63
N ILE A 424 -24.65 -30.16 -2.49
CA ILE A 424 -26.11 -30.18 -2.36
C ILE A 424 -26.76 -28.81 -2.64
N LEU A 425 -26.07 -27.70 -2.37
CA LEU A 425 -26.54 -26.35 -2.68
C LEU A 425 -26.63 -26.16 -4.20
N GLY A 426 -25.53 -26.42 -4.92
CA GLY A 426 -25.50 -26.33 -6.37
C GLY A 426 -26.50 -27.26 -7.05
N GLN A 427 -26.56 -28.53 -6.65
CA GLN A 427 -27.45 -29.53 -7.27
C GLN A 427 -28.93 -29.20 -7.05
N SER A 428 -29.30 -28.70 -5.88
CA SER A 428 -30.68 -28.33 -5.61
C SER A 428 -31.05 -27.02 -6.31
N LEU A 429 -30.14 -26.03 -6.36
CA LEU A 429 -30.33 -24.82 -7.14
C LEU A 429 -30.53 -25.15 -8.63
N ALA A 430 -29.68 -26.00 -9.23
CA ALA A 430 -29.82 -26.42 -10.63
C ALA A 430 -31.22 -26.97 -10.94
N LYS A 431 -31.76 -27.82 -10.06
CA LYS A 431 -33.10 -28.40 -10.22
C LYS A 431 -34.22 -27.39 -10.08
N VAL A 432 -34.06 -26.39 -9.21
CA VAL A 432 -35.04 -25.30 -9.10
C VAL A 432 -35.03 -24.46 -10.37
N LEU A 433 -33.84 -24.05 -10.84
CA LEU A 433 -33.71 -23.24 -12.07
C LEU A 433 -34.28 -23.99 -13.28
N ALA A 434 -34.04 -25.30 -13.39
CA ALA A 434 -34.56 -26.14 -14.46
C ALA A 434 -36.06 -26.52 -14.31
N GLY A 435 -36.73 -26.10 -13.23
CA GLY A 435 -38.13 -26.45 -12.95
C GLY A 435 -38.37 -27.91 -12.53
N GLU A 436 -37.32 -28.68 -12.26
CA GLU A 436 -37.39 -30.07 -11.78
C GLU A 436 -37.70 -30.18 -10.28
N LEU A 437 -37.47 -29.10 -9.53
CA LEU A 437 -37.75 -29.00 -8.09
C LEU A 437 -38.57 -27.73 -7.81
N SER A 438 -39.76 -27.89 -7.22
CA SER A 438 -40.57 -26.74 -6.80
C SER A 438 -39.89 -25.92 -5.71
N MET A 439 -40.10 -24.59 -5.70
CA MET A 439 -39.59 -23.69 -4.66
C MET A 439 -39.94 -24.15 -3.23
N GLU A 440 -41.17 -24.63 -2.99
CA GLU A 440 -41.58 -25.15 -1.66
C GLU A 440 -40.71 -26.32 -1.20
N ALA A 441 -40.42 -27.27 -2.09
CA ALA A 441 -39.57 -28.42 -1.80
C ALA A 441 -38.10 -28.03 -1.59
N TYR A 442 -37.60 -27.04 -2.33
CA TYR A 442 -36.26 -26.48 -2.14
C TYR A 442 -36.13 -25.85 -0.74
N LEU A 443 -37.08 -25.01 -0.35
CA LEU A 443 -37.07 -24.31 0.94
C LEU A 443 -37.24 -25.25 2.15
N LYS A 444 -37.99 -26.34 2.00
CA LYS A 444 -38.19 -27.32 3.08
C LYS A 444 -36.91 -28.01 3.55
N HIS A 445 -35.89 -28.10 2.69
CA HIS A 445 -34.64 -28.77 3.01
C HIS A 445 -33.52 -27.75 3.21
N LYS A 446 -33.37 -27.22 4.44
CA LYS A 446 -32.38 -26.16 4.75
C LYS A 446 -30.97 -26.36 4.17
N PRO A 447 -30.33 -27.56 4.21
CA PRO A 447 -29.02 -27.74 3.61
C PRO A 447 -28.96 -27.49 2.09
N SER A 448 -30.09 -27.42 1.40
CA SER A 448 -30.20 -27.07 -0.03
C SER A 448 -30.08 -25.57 -0.30
N HIS A 449 -30.29 -24.71 0.69
CA HIS A 449 -30.26 -23.24 0.53
C HIS A 449 -29.50 -22.48 1.62
N ASP A 450 -28.83 -23.19 2.54
CA ASP A 450 -27.99 -22.60 3.59
C ASP A 450 -26.64 -22.12 3.04
N TRP A 451 -26.68 -20.99 2.32
CA TRP A 451 -25.49 -20.34 1.74
C TRP A 451 -24.62 -19.62 2.80
N ASP A 452 -25.10 -19.47 4.04
CA ASP A 452 -24.58 -18.53 5.04
C ASP A 452 -23.69 -19.17 6.13
N GLN A 453 -23.49 -20.50 6.09
CA GLN A 453 -22.73 -21.19 7.12
C GLN A 453 -21.22 -20.82 7.09
N VAL A 454 -20.79 -19.99 8.06
CA VAL A 454 -19.44 -19.34 8.18
C VAL A 454 -18.26 -20.31 8.37
N GLN A 455 -18.47 -21.54 8.87
CA GLN A 455 -17.38 -22.51 9.06
C GLN A 455 -16.73 -23.01 7.75
N GLY A 456 -17.23 -22.56 6.58
CA GLY A 456 -16.69 -22.91 5.28
C GLY A 456 -16.88 -21.80 4.26
N ASN A 457 -16.08 -20.73 4.37
CA ASN A 457 -15.80 -19.87 3.21
C ASN A 457 -15.10 -20.74 2.15
N SER A 458 -15.91 -21.35 1.28
CA SER A 458 -15.47 -22.38 0.34
C SER A 458 -15.55 -21.80 -1.05
N ASN A 459 -14.41 -21.75 -1.74
CA ASN A 459 -14.30 -21.29 -3.12
C ASN A 459 -15.31 -22.03 -4.04
N ARG A 460 -15.70 -23.27 -3.69
CA ARG A 460 -16.76 -24.01 -4.38
C ARG A 460 -18.12 -23.33 -4.30
N ARG A 461 -18.58 -22.92 -3.11
CA ARG A 461 -19.89 -22.27 -2.92
C ARG A 461 -19.95 -20.95 -3.69
N ARG A 462 -18.88 -20.15 -3.56
CA ARG A 462 -18.71 -18.92 -4.32
C ARG A 462 -18.81 -19.19 -5.81
N ASN A 463 -17.99 -20.11 -6.34
CA ASN A 463 -17.94 -20.39 -7.78
C ASN A 463 -19.29 -20.88 -8.33
N LEU A 464 -20.07 -21.63 -7.54
CA LEU A 464 -21.44 -22.02 -7.93
C LEU A 464 -22.36 -20.81 -8.11
N LEU A 465 -22.34 -19.84 -7.20
CA LEU A 465 -23.15 -18.61 -7.32
C LEU A 465 -22.64 -17.69 -8.41
N ILE A 466 -21.31 -17.54 -8.56
CA ILE A 466 -20.72 -16.78 -9.66
C ILE A 466 -21.14 -17.37 -11.01
N ALA A 467 -21.18 -18.70 -11.16
CA ALA A 467 -21.64 -19.33 -12.40
C ALA A 467 -23.07 -18.87 -12.78
N VAL A 468 -23.97 -18.72 -11.81
CA VAL A 468 -25.35 -18.25 -12.04
C VAL A 468 -25.37 -16.83 -12.62
N THR A 469 -24.44 -15.96 -12.21
CA THR A 469 -24.34 -14.59 -12.74
C THR A 469 -23.93 -14.53 -14.21
N PHE A 470 -23.47 -15.63 -14.81
CA PHE A 470 -23.15 -15.68 -16.24
C PHE A 470 -24.39 -15.87 -17.12
N LEU A 471 -25.52 -16.25 -16.53
CA LEU A 471 -26.78 -16.40 -17.26
C LEU A 471 -27.20 -15.06 -17.90
N PRO A 472 -27.75 -15.08 -19.12
CA PRO A 472 -28.35 -13.90 -19.72
C PRO A 472 -29.50 -13.38 -18.84
N GLU A 473 -29.60 -12.06 -18.71
CA GLU A 473 -30.63 -11.45 -17.89
C GLU A 473 -32.05 -11.78 -18.40
N ASP A 474 -32.24 -12.03 -19.69
CA ASP A 474 -33.52 -12.38 -20.32
C ASP A 474 -33.82 -13.89 -20.30
N SER A 475 -32.96 -14.72 -19.71
CA SER A 475 -33.18 -16.18 -19.62
C SER A 475 -34.22 -16.58 -18.58
N ASP A 476 -34.98 -17.64 -18.89
CA ASP A 476 -35.92 -18.26 -17.95
C ASP A 476 -35.21 -18.76 -16.68
N LEU A 477 -33.98 -19.28 -16.82
CA LEU A 477 -33.16 -19.72 -15.67
C LEU A 477 -32.81 -18.54 -14.74
N TYR A 478 -32.45 -17.38 -15.30
CA TYR A 478 -32.16 -16.20 -14.47
C TYR A 478 -33.43 -15.68 -13.80
N ALA A 479 -34.58 -15.73 -14.48
CA ALA A 479 -35.87 -15.38 -13.88
C ALA A 479 -36.23 -16.29 -12.68
N GLU A 480 -35.98 -17.59 -12.75
CA GLU A 480 -36.13 -18.50 -11.59
C GLU A 480 -35.10 -18.19 -10.48
N PHE A 481 -33.88 -17.78 -10.84
CA PHE A 481 -32.88 -17.36 -9.85
C PHE A 481 -33.28 -16.09 -9.10
N VAL A 482 -33.88 -15.11 -9.78
CA VAL A 482 -34.42 -13.90 -9.14
C VAL A 482 -35.39 -14.26 -8.02
N LYS A 483 -36.28 -15.24 -8.25
CA LYS A 483 -37.20 -15.75 -7.21
C LYS A 483 -36.46 -16.40 -6.05
N VAL A 484 -35.38 -17.14 -6.32
CA VAL A 484 -34.53 -17.72 -5.26
C VAL A 484 -33.85 -16.63 -4.44
N ALA A 485 -33.23 -15.64 -5.10
CA ALA A 485 -32.45 -14.59 -4.44
C ALA A 485 -33.33 -13.59 -3.66
N GLY A 486 -34.55 -13.33 -4.15
CA GLY A 486 -35.54 -12.47 -3.49
C GLY A 486 -36.33 -13.15 -2.37
N HIS A 487 -36.20 -14.48 -2.20
CA HIS A 487 -36.96 -15.20 -1.19
C HIS A 487 -36.45 -14.91 0.23
N PRO A 488 -37.33 -14.62 1.21
CA PRO A 488 -36.92 -14.22 2.56
C PRO A 488 -36.04 -15.27 3.26
N GLU A 489 -36.32 -16.55 3.09
CA GLU A 489 -35.55 -17.63 3.72
C GLU A 489 -34.17 -17.88 3.09
N VAL A 490 -33.87 -17.30 1.93
CA VAL A 490 -32.62 -17.56 1.19
C VAL A 490 -31.62 -16.43 1.40
N GLY A 491 -30.41 -16.79 1.81
CA GLY A 491 -29.22 -15.94 1.82
C GLY A 491 -29.15 -14.86 2.90
N THR A 492 -27.94 -14.41 3.19
CA THR A 492 -27.63 -13.17 3.94
C THR A 492 -26.69 -12.29 3.12
N ALA A 493 -26.09 -11.27 3.74
CA ALA A 493 -24.98 -10.52 3.15
C ALA A 493 -23.83 -11.41 2.64
N ALA A 494 -23.63 -12.63 3.19
CA ALA A 494 -22.64 -13.58 2.69
C ALA A 494 -22.98 -14.12 1.28
N PHE A 495 -24.26 -14.47 1.06
CA PHE A 495 -24.76 -14.89 -0.26
C PHE A 495 -24.55 -13.80 -1.31
N LEU A 496 -24.94 -12.56 -0.99
CA LEU A 496 -24.74 -11.42 -1.88
C LEU A 496 -23.26 -11.13 -2.12
N SER A 497 -22.42 -11.23 -1.09
CA SER A 497 -20.98 -11.08 -1.23
C SER A 497 -20.38 -12.07 -2.24
N TYR A 498 -20.91 -13.28 -2.37
CA TYR A 498 -20.42 -14.20 -3.40
C TYR A 498 -20.82 -13.77 -4.81
N LEU A 499 -22.00 -13.18 -4.97
CA LEU A 499 -22.44 -12.62 -6.25
C LEU A 499 -21.61 -11.39 -6.65
N TYR A 500 -21.36 -10.46 -5.72
CA TYR A 500 -20.51 -9.29 -5.96
C TYR A 500 -19.03 -9.63 -6.19
N GLN A 501 -18.61 -10.86 -5.94
CA GLN A 501 -17.29 -11.35 -6.38
C GLN A 501 -17.27 -11.75 -7.85
N SER A 502 -18.40 -11.76 -8.55
CA SER A 502 -18.48 -11.95 -9.99
C SER A 502 -18.12 -10.67 -10.74
N PRO A 503 -17.42 -10.74 -11.89
CA PRO A 503 -17.09 -9.57 -12.68
C PRO A 503 -18.26 -8.99 -13.49
N VAL A 504 -19.42 -9.66 -13.50
CA VAL A 504 -20.58 -9.30 -14.33
C VAL A 504 -21.87 -9.17 -13.53
N PHE A 505 -21.81 -9.24 -12.20
CA PHE A 505 -22.99 -9.09 -11.36
C PHE A 505 -23.34 -7.62 -11.15
N ASP A 506 -24.64 -7.34 -11.22
CA ASP A 506 -25.25 -6.03 -11.00
C ASP A 506 -26.36 -6.22 -9.95
N GLY A 507 -26.13 -5.70 -8.75
CA GLY A 507 -27.04 -5.87 -7.63
C GLY A 507 -28.28 -4.98 -7.75
N GLU A 508 -28.13 -3.78 -8.32
CA GLU A 508 -29.26 -2.88 -8.56
C GLU A 508 -30.29 -3.51 -9.51
N LYS A 509 -29.87 -4.10 -10.63
CA LYS A 509 -30.77 -4.82 -11.55
C LYS A 509 -31.44 -6.03 -10.92
N LEU A 510 -30.72 -6.78 -10.08
CA LEU A 510 -31.34 -7.88 -9.33
C LEU A 510 -32.45 -7.34 -8.43
N LEU A 511 -32.19 -6.26 -7.71
CA LEU A 511 -33.17 -5.64 -6.81
C LEU A 511 -34.39 -5.12 -7.57
N GLU A 512 -34.21 -4.44 -8.70
CA GLU A 512 -35.32 -3.98 -9.56
C GLU A 512 -36.25 -5.12 -9.99
N ARG A 513 -35.68 -6.27 -10.36
CA ARG A 513 -36.46 -7.45 -10.78
C ARG A 513 -37.18 -8.13 -9.63
N VAL A 514 -36.55 -8.18 -8.45
CA VAL A 514 -37.20 -8.68 -7.24
C VAL A 514 -38.37 -7.77 -6.85
N GLU A 515 -38.20 -6.45 -6.95
CA GLU A 515 -39.26 -5.48 -6.65
C GLU A 515 -40.41 -5.48 -7.67
N ALA A 516 -40.15 -5.92 -8.90
CA ALA A 516 -41.18 -6.09 -9.92
C ALA A 516 -42.11 -7.29 -9.65
N ASP A 517 -41.70 -8.24 -8.81
CA ASP A 517 -42.51 -9.40 -8.41
C ASP A 517 -43.17 -9.16 -7.03
N PRO A 518 -44.51 -9.01 -6.96
CA PRO A 518 -45.20 -8.71 -5.71
C PRO A 518 -45.15 -9.85 -4.68
N ASP A 519 -44.79 -11.08 -5.09
CA ASP A 519 -44.66 -12.23 -4.19
C ASP A 519 -43.26 -12.30 -3.51
N MET A 520 -42.34 -11.38 -3.84
CA MET A 520 -40.97 -11.34 -3.31
C MET A 520 -40.73 -10.20 -2.32
N ASP A 521 -39.69 -10.34 -1.47
CA ASP A 521 -39.35 -9.40 -0.40
C ASP A 521 -38.17 -8.50 -0.80
N GLY A 522 -38.46 -7.52 -1.67
CA GLY A 522 -37.46 -6.53 -2.15
C GLY A 522 -36.87 -5.69 -1.02
N ASP A 523 -37.66 -5.38 0.01
CA ASP A 523 -37.24 -4.63 1.19
C ASP A 523 -36.14 -5.36 1.96
N ARG A 524 -36.29 -6.68 2.16
CA ARG A 524 -35.27 -7.50 2.80
C ARG A 524 -34.00 -7.63 1.97
N LEU A 525 -34.11 -7.69 0.64
CA LEU A 525 -32.95 -7.70 -0.25
C LEU A 525 -32.19 -6.36 -0.18
N LEU A 526 -32.91 -5.24 -0.24
CA LEU A 526 -32.36 -3.89 -0.06
C LEU A 526 -31.62 -3.78 1.28
N LEU A 527 -32.25 -4.17 2.39
CA LEU A 527 -31.62 -4.14 3.72
C LEU A 527 -30.31 -4.95 3.75
N ARG A 528 -30.30 -6.15 3.15
CA ARG A 528 -29.09 -6.99 3.08
C ARG A 528 -27.97 -6.33 2.27
N MET A 529 -28.29 -5.67 1.16
CA MET A 529 -27.32 -4.91 0.35
C MET A 529 -26.72 -3.74 1.15
N LEU A 530 -27.55 -2.97 1.87
CA LEU A 530 -27.07 -1.89 2.74
C LEU A 530 -26.14 -2.42 3.85
N LEU A 531 -26.53 -3.52 4.50
CA LEU A 531 -25.77 -4.12 5.61
C LEU A 531 -24.39 -4.67 5.17
N MET A 532 -24.22 -5.06 3.91
CA MET A 532 -22.95 -5.59 3.40
C MET A 532 -21.80 -4.59 3.58
N ASN A 533 -22.05 -3.31 3.32
CA ASN A 533 -21.01 -2.29 3.36
C ASN A 533 -20.53 -1.96 4.77
N GLY A 534 -21.26 -2.41 5.80
CA GLY A 534 -20.83 -2.34 7.20
C GLY A 534 -20.18 -3.62 7.74
N LEU A 535 -19.98 -4.65 6.91
CA LEU A 535 -19.23 -5.85 7.30
C LEU A 535 -17.72 -5.61 7.19
N ASN A 536 -17.05 -5.41 8.32
CA ASN A 536 -15.59 -5.21 8.40
C ASN A 536 -14.80 -6.53 8.42
N ARG A 537 -15.00 -7.41 7.42
CA ARG A 537 -14.18 -8.62 7.26
C ARG A 537 -13.62 -8.70 5.84
N TYR A 538 -12.32 -8.96 5.73
CA TYR A 538 -11.55 -8.94 4.48
C TYR A 538 -11.98 -9.99 3.42
N TYR A 539 -12.91 -10.91 3.73
CA TYR A 539 -13.46 -11.88 2.78
C TYR A 539 -14.77 -11.46 2.12
N TYR A 540 -15.48 -10.46 2.66
CA TYR A 540 -16.73 -10.03 2.06
C TYR A 540 -16.48 -8.98 1.00
N ALA A 541 -17.00 -9.21 -0.20
CA ALA A 541 -17.17 -8.14 -1.17
C ALA A 541 -18.21 -7.15 -0.64
N ARG A 542 -17.99 -5.88 -0.93
CA ARG A 542 -18.93 -4.79 -0.63
C ARG A 542 -19.67 -4.43 -1.90
N VAL A 543 -20.84 -3.82 -1.77
CA VAL A 543 -21.46 -3.11 -2.87
C VAL A 543 -20.53 -1.94 -3.22
N PRO A 544 -20.13 -1.75 -4.50
CA PRO A 544 -19.39 -0.57 -4.92
C PRO A 544 -20.09 0.71 -4.46
N GLU A 545 -19.35 1.72 -4.02
CA GLU A 545 -19.97 2.92 -3.42
C GLU A 545 -20.92 3.64 -4.38
N GLU A 546 -20.52 3.79 -5.65
CA GLU A 546 -21.37 4.40 -6.70
C GLU A 546 -22.68 3.63 -6.89
N GLU A 547 -22.62 2.29 -6.94
CA GLU A 547 -23.79 1.43 -7.05
C GLU A 547 -24.66 1.54 -5.78
N LEU A 548 -24.05 1.54 -4.60
CA LEU A 548 -24.76 1.73 -3.33
C LEU A 548 -25.51 3.07 -3.29
N ARG A 549 -24.86 4.17 -3.70
CA ARG A 549 -25.47 5.50 -3.80
C ARG A 549 -26.61 5.51 -4.82
N SER A 550 -26.45 4.84 -5.96
CA SER A 550 -27.53 4.66 -6.95
C SER A 550 -28.74 3.94 -6.36
N ILE A 551 -28.52 2.79 -5.71
CA ILE A 551 -29.56 1.99 -5.05
C ILE A 551 -30.33 2.84 -4.03
N ILE A 552 -29.62 3.62 -3.20
CA ILE A 552 -30.22 4.50 -2.19
C ILE A 552 -31.01 5.63 -2.85
N ARG A 553 -30.45 6.28 -3.88
CA ARG A 553 -31.09 7.39 -4.60
C ARG A 553 -32.44 7.01 -5.18
N HIS A 554 -32.57 5.79 -5.72
CA HIS A 554 -33.85 5.30 -6.25
C HIS A 554 -34.83 4.81 -5.16
N ARG A 555 -34.41 4.70 -3.88
CA ARG A 555 -35.17 4.08 -2.79
C ARG A 555 -35.06 4.83 -1.45
N VAL A 556 -34.94 6.16 -1.50
CA VAL A 556 -34.62 7.02 -0.35
C VAL A 556 -35.47 6.73 0.89
N GLU A 557 -36.80 6.74 0.77
CA GLU A 557 -37.71 6.51 1.89
C GLU A 557 -37.51 5.13 2.53
N ARG A 558 -37.37 4.08 1.70
CA ARG A 558 -37.13 2.71 2.19
C ARG A 558 -35.77 2.60 2.87
N SER A 559 -34.72 3.20 2.30
CA SER A 559 -33.38 3.22 2.88
C SER A 559 -33.33 3.96 4.23
N LEU A 560 -34.04 5.08 4.35
CA LEU A 560 -34.20 5.80 5.63
C LEU A 560 -34.98 4.95 6.65
N GLY A 561 -35.98 4.19 6.22
CA GLY A 561 -36.71 3.24 7.06
C GLY A 561 -35.79 2.22 7.76
N PHE A 562 -34.73 1.79 7.09
CA PHE A 562 -33.74 0.85 7.64
C PHE A 562 -32.61 1.50 8.45
N TYR A 563 -32.55 2.82 8.52
CA TYR A 563 -31.40 3.57 9.03
C TYR A 563 -30.88 3.09 10.39
N ASN A 564 -31.77 2.76 11.33
CA ASN A 564 -31.38 2.33 12.68
C ASN A 564 -30.78 0.90 12.73
N GLU A 565 -30.94 0.11 11.68
CA GLU A 565 -30.38 -1.23 11.55
C GLU A 565 -28.93 -1.20 11.01
N LEU A 566 -28.52 -0.07 10.43
CA LEU A 566 -27.25 0.08 9.72
C LEU A 566 -26.09 0.51 10.63
N GLN A 567 -24.88 0.11 10.24
CA GLN A 567 -23.62 0.52 10.87
C GLN A 567 -23.31 2.00 10.59
N GLY A 568 -22.47 2.63 11.42
CA GLY A 568 -22.21 4.08 11.39
C GLY A 568 -21.81 4.63 10.01
N ASP A 569 -20.90 3.97 9.32
CA ASP A 569 -20.39 4.42 8.01
C ASP A 569 -21.48 4.32 6.92
N VAL A 570 -22.28 3.25 6.93
CA VAL A 570 -23.40 3.08 5.99
C VAL A 570 -24.51 4.09 6.28
N ARG A 571 -24.81 4.37 7.56
CA ARG A 571 -25.77 5.42 7.94
C ARG A 571 -25.36 6.78 7.38
N GLN A 572 -24.07 7.10 7.38
CA GLN A 572 -23.57 8.34 6.81
C GLN A 572 -23.87 8.42 5.31
N ILE A 573 -23.54 7.38 4.53
CA ILE A 573 -23.80 7.33 3.08
C ILE A 573 -25.31 7.44 2.78
N VAL A 574 -26.15 6.72 3.54
CA VAL A 574 -27.61 6.81 3.40
C VAL A 574 -28.10 8.23 3.69
N LEU A 575 -27.61 8.87 4.75
CA LEU A 575 -28.02 10.23 5.11
C LEU A 575 -27.61 11.25 4.04
N GLU A 576 -26.35 11.24 3.62
CA GLU A 576 -25.84 12.16 2.59
C GLU A 576 -26.64 12.01 1.29
N THR A 577 -26.79 10.77 0.81
CA THR A 577 -27.51 10.49 -0.43
C THR A 577 -28.99 10.85 -0.32
N ALA A 578 -29.62 10.60 0.84
CA ALA A 578 -31.02 10.96 1.07
C ALA A 578 -31.25 12.48 1.08
N LEU A 579 -30.35 13.25 1.68
CA LEU A 579 -30.43 14.73 1.70
C LEU A 579 -30.23 15.33 0.29
N GLU A 580 -29.33 14.75 -0.50
CA GLU A 580 -29.09 15.14 -1.89
C GLU A 580 -30.26 14.77 -2.82
N ALA A 581 -30.83 13.59 -2.63
CA ALA A 581 -31.84 13.02 -3.52
C ALA A 581 -33.30 13.29 -3.11
N ALA A 582 -33.55 13.99 -2.00
CA ALA A 582 -34.91 14.26 -1.53
C ALA A 582 -35.73 15.08 -2.55
N GLU A 583 -36.71 14.44 -3.18
CA GLU A 583 -37.57 15.05 -4.21
C GLU A 583 -38.69 15.93 -3.63
N ASN A 584 -39.08 15.69 -2.38
CA ASN A 584 -40.17 16.40 -1.70
C ASN A 584 -39.82 16.80 -0.26
N GLU A 585 -40.61 17.71 0.31
CA GLU A 585 -40.38 18.29 1.63
C GLU A 585 -40.51 17.26 2.77
N ASP A 586 -41.41 16.27 2.65
CA ASP A 586 -41.62 15.25 3.69
C ASP A 586 -40.42 14.31 3.81
N THR A 587 -39.89 13.83 2.67
CA THR A 587 -38.68 12.99 2.63
C THR A 587 -37.46 13.76 3.15
N LEU A 588 -37.34 15.05 2.80
CA LEU A 588 -36.29 15.91 3.33
C LEU A 588 -36.39 16.06 4.86
N ILE A 589 -37.60 16.32 5.38
CA ILE A 589 -37.83 16.39 6.83
C ILE A 589 -37.47 15.08 7.50
N GLU A 590 -37.82 13.93 6.92
CA GLU A 590 -37.47 12.62 7.49
C GLU A 590 -35.96 12.38 7.54
N ALA A 591 -35.23 12.69 6.46
CA ALA A 591 -33.78 12.60 6.41
C ALA A 591 -33.12 13.51 7.46
N LEU A 592 -33.58 14.77 7.55
CA LEU A 592 -33.09 15.75 8.53
C LEU A 592 -33.34 15.28 9.97
N ARG A 593 -34.55 14.80 10.28
CA ARG A 593 -34.88 14.25 11.62
C ARG A 593 -34.00 13.06 11.98
N THR A 594 -33.78 12.18 11.00
CA THR A 594 -32.96 10.98 11.16
C THR A 594 -31.51 11.36 11.46
N GLY A 595 -30.92 12.27 10.68
CA GLY A 595 -29.55 12.75 10.88
C GLY A 595 -29.36 13.54 12.18
N LEU A 596 -30.23 14.51 12.48
CA LEU A 596 -30.19 15.29 13.73
C LEU A 596 -30.38 14.41 14.98
N GLY A 597 -31.15 13.33 14.83
CA GLY A 597 -31.41 12.36 15.87
C GLY A 597 -30.33 11.28 16.04
N ASP A 598 -29.32 11.21 15.17
CA ASP A 598 -28.30 10.16 15.21
C ASP A 598 -27.43 10.25 16.47
N SER A 599 -26.86 9.11 16.88
CA SER A 599 -25.87 9.04 17.96
C SER A 599 -24.49 9.55 17.53
N SER A 600 -24.14 9.44 16.25
CA SER A 600 -22.90 9.95 15.65
C SER A 600 -22.89 11.48 15.59
N LYS A 601 -21.79 12.11 16.02
CA LYS A 601 -21.61 13.56 15.95
C LYS A 601 -21.57 14.04 14.49
N ARG A 602 -20.82 13.33 13.64
CA ARG A 602 -20.68 13.63 12.21
C ARG A 602 -22.02 13.63 11.47
N ASN A 603 -22.87 12.63 11.70
CA ASN A 603 -24.18 12.55 11.02
C ASN A 603 -25.12 13.68 11.46
N ARG A 604 -25.04 14.10 12.73
CA ARG A 604 -25.78 15.28 13.20
C ARG A 604 -25.28 16.57 12.52
N GLU A 605 -23.97 16.72 12.35
CA GLU A 605 -23.36 17.87 11.68
C GLU A 605 -23.74 17.93 10.19
N ILE A 606 -23.80 16.79 9.49
CA ILE A 606 -24.27 16.72 8.10
C ILE A 606 -25.70 17.27 7.98
N ALA A 607 -26.63 16.82 8.84
CA ALA A 607 -28.01 17.30 8.82
C ALA A 607 -28.14 18.78 9.25
N LEU A 608 -27.34 19.23 10.23
CA LEU A 608 -27.29 20.65 10.61
C LEU A 608 -26.75 21.53 9.48
N GLY A 609 -25.70 21.08 8.79
CA GLY A 609 -25.13 21.77 7.64
C GLY A 609 -26.14 21.96 6.53
N GLU A 610 -26.99 20.96 6.28
CA GLU A 610 -28.05 21.08 5.28
C GLU A 610 -29.14 22.08 5.66
N LEU A 611 -29.56 22.13 6.93
CA LEU A 611 -30.47 23.17 7.42
C LEU A 611 -29.86 24.57 7.28
N LEU A 612 -28.58 24.74 7.63
CA LEU A 612 -27.90 26.04 7.51
C LEU A 612 -27.84 26.56 6.06
N ARG A 613 -27.75 25.66 5.07
CA ARG A 613 -27.79 26.02 3.64
C ARG A 613 -29.20 26.34 3.14
N ARG A 614 -30.25 25.94 3.87
CA ARG A 614 -31.67 26.11 3.50
C ARG A 614 -32.46 26.80 4.62
N PRO A 615 -32.24 28.11 4.87
CA PRO A 615 -33.01 28.85 5.86
C PRO A 615 -34.49 28.96 5.45
N ASP A 616 -35.35 28.16 6.07
CA ASP A 616 -36.79 28.13 5.83
C ASP A 616 -37.55 27.99 7.15
N LYS A 617 -38.33 29.04 7.47
CA LYS A 617 -39.12 29.15 8.70
C LYS A 617 -40.18 28.06 8.80
N ASP A 618 -40.92 27.80 7.73
CA ASP A 618 -42.04 26.86 7.75
C ASP A 618 -41.50 25.43 7.88
N LEU A 619 -40.38 25.13 7.20
CA LEU A 619 -39.64 23.89 7.37
C LEU A 619 -39.19 23.69 8.82
N TYR A 620 -38.60 24.72 9.44
CA TYR A 620 -38.13 24.66 10.83
C TYR A 620 -39.27 24.47 11.83
N VAL A 621 -40.40 25.18 11.66
CA VAL A 621 -41.58 25.00 12.51
C VAL A 621 -42.14 23.58 12.36
N LYS A 622 -42.27 23.06 11.13
CA LYS A 622 -42.71 21.67 10.89
C LYS A 622 -41.76 20.66 11.54
N LEU A 623 -40.44 20.85 11.36
CA LEU A 623 -39.41 20.00 11.94
C LEU A 623 -39.47 19.99 13.48
N TYR A 624 -39.62 21.18 14.10
CA TYR A 624 -39.74 21.32 15.55
C TYR A 624 -40.98 20.61 16.10
N LEU A 625 -42.14 20.84 15.49
CA LEU A 625 -43.41 20.26 15.93
C LEU A 625 -43.48 18.74 15.71
N GLY A 626 -42.78 18.23 14.70
CA GLY A 626 -42.67 16.80 14.42
C GLY A 626 -41.74 16.04 15.36
N GLU A 627 -40.86 16.73 16.09
CA GLU A 627 -39.76 16.10 16.84
C GLU A 627 -39.98 16.04 18.36
N LYS A 628 -39.56 14.93 18.98
CA LYS A 628 -39.70 14.70 20.43
C LYS A 628 -38.40 14.92 21.18
N LYS A 629 -37.24 14.67 20.56
CA LYS A 629 -35.92 14.83 21.17
C LYS A 629 -35.64 16.30 21.47
N ALA A 630 -35.32 16.63 22.72
CA ALA A 630 -35.06 18.00 23.15
C ALA A 630 -33.87 18.63 22.42
N GLY A 631 -32.76 17.91 22.26
CA GLY A 631 -31.57 18.45 21.58
C GLY A 631 -31.78 18.80 20.10
N VAL A 632 -32.64 18.07 19.39
CA VAL A 632 -33.00 18.42 18.00
C VAL A 632 -33.88 19.68 17.99
N ARG A 633 -34.85 19.76 18.90
CA ARG A 633 -35.70 20.95 19.07
C ARG A 633 -34.92 22.20 19.48
N GLU A 634 -33.92 22.07 20.35
CA GLU A 634 -32.98 23.15 20.69
C GLU A 634 -32.24 23.64 19.45
N ALA A 635 -31.66 22.73 18.66
CA ALA A 635 -30.98 23.09 17.43
C ALA A 635 -31.88 23.88 16.46
N VAL A 636 -33.15 23.48 16.33
CA VAL A 636 -34.14 24.17 15.48
C VAL A 636 -34.56 25.53 16.04
N ILE A 637 -34.73 25.68 17.36
CA ILE A 637 -35.01 26.99 18.01
C ILE A 637 -33.93 27.99 17.65
N ASP A 638 -32.68 27.57 17.77
CA ASP A 638 -31.55 28.45 17.53
C ASP A 638 -31.39 28.79 16.03
N LEU A 639 -31.78 27.88 15.12
CA LEU A 639 -31.80 28.16 13.67
C LEU A 639 -32.93 29.13 13.28
N LEU A 640 -34.09 29.04 13.94
CA LEU A 640 -35.21 29.97 13.72
C LEU A 640 -34.85 31.42 14.01
N ARG A 641 -33.93 31.65 14.95
CA ARG A 641 -33.40 33.00 15.26
C ARG A 641 -32.70 33.66 14.08
N GLY A 642 -32.03 32.89 13.23
CA GLY A 642 -31.28 33.42 12.09
C GLY A 642 -32.16 33.87 10.92
N ILE A 643 -33.50 33.75 11.01
CA ILE A 643 -34.43 34.12 9.95
C ILE A 643 -35.13 35.44 10.31
N GLU A 644 -34.65 36.54 9.74
CA GLU A 644 -35.28 37.86 9.87
C GLU A 644 -36.40 38.06 8.81
N GLY A 645 -37.60 38.50 9.20
CA GLY A 645 -38.67 38.83 8.24
C GLY A 645 -40.11 38.85 8.78
N GLU A 646 -41.08 39.06 7.87
CA GLU A 646 -42.52 39.05 8.22
C GLU A 646 -42.95 37.67 8.77
N GLY A 647 -43.62 37.69 9.93
CA GLY A 647 -44.18 36.49 10.56
C GLY A 647 -43.25 35.73 11.52
N GLU A 648 -42.02 36.19 11.79
CA GLU A 648 -41.11 35.57 12.78
C GLU A 648 -41.78 35.44 14.16
N GLY A 649 -42.44 36.52 14.62
CA GLY A 649 -43.21 36.51 15.87
C GLY A 649 -44.37 35.50 15.87
N GLU A 650 -44.95 35.18 14.71
CA GLU A 650 -46.01 34.17 14.60
C GLU A 650 -45.46 32.76 14.79
N ALA A 651 -44.25 32.46 14.27
CA ALA A 651 -43.59 31.17 14.50
C ALA A 651 -43.25 30.97 15.97
N TYR A 652 -42.63 31.96 16.63
CA TYR A 652 -42.36 31.87 18.06
C TYR A 652 -43.65 31.71 18.88
N ALA A 653 -44.71 32.48 18.57
CA ALA A 653 -45.99 32.35 19.24
C ALA A 653 -46.62 30.95 19.07
N GLU A 654 -46.56 30.39 17.87
CA GLU A 654 -47.04 29.04 17.59
C GLU A 654 -46.26 27.97 18.38
N LEU A 655 -44.92 28.04 18.35
CA LEU A 655 -44.07 27.10 19.08
C LEU A 655 -44.27 27.21 20.60
N ILE A 656 -44.36 28.42 21.15
CA ILE A 656 -44.60 28.66 22.59
C ILE A 656 -45.96 28.10 23.03
N ALA A 657 -46.98 28.21 22.19
CA ALA A 657 -48.32 27.69 22.48
C ALA A 657 -48.34 26.15 22.53
N LYS A 658 -47.56 25.49 21.67
CA LYS A 658 -47.52 24.03 21.55
C LYS A 658 -46.43 23.36 22.42
N GLU A 659 -45.42 24.10 22.87
CA GLU A 659 -44.30 23.55 23.65
C GLU A 659 -44.69 23.20 25.10
N LYS A 660 -44.30 22.01 25.55
CA LYS A 660 -44.63 21.45 26.87
C LYS A 660 -43.46 21.51 27.85
N SER A 661 -42.23 21.54 27.36
CA SER A 661 -41.02 21.67 28.17
C SER A 661 -40.89 23.09 28.69
N ALA A 662 -40.89 23.25 30.02
CA ALA A 662 -40.71 24.56 30.65
C ALA A 662 -39.38 25.23 30.24
N ALA A 663 -38.31 24.45 30.06
CA ALA A 663 -37.00 24.97 29.66
C ALA A 663 -37.00 25.48 28.21
N LEU A 664 -37.51 24.70 27.26
CA LEU A 664 -37.58 25.10 25.84
C LEU A 664 -38.55 26.25 25.64
N LYS A 665 -39.68 26.25 26.36
CA LYS A 665 -40.64 27.34 26.37
C LYS A 665 -40.04 28.65 26.89
N ALA A 666 -39.22 28.59 27.95
CA ALA A 666 -38.51 29.75 28.46
C ALA A 666 -37.49 30.29 27.44
N ARG A 667 -36.73 29.41 26.76
CA ARG A 667 -35.78 29.80 25.70
C ARG A 667 -36.50 30.45 24.50
N LEU A 668 -37.61 29.87 24.05
CA LEU A 668 -38.47 30.44 23.00
C LEU A 668 -39.04 31.80 23.42
N GLN A 669 -39.48 31.95 24.68
CA GLN A 669 -39.99 33.22 25.20
C GLN A 669 -38.90 34.29 25.26
N ALA A 670 -37.70 33.95 25.72
CA ALA A 670 -36.56 34.86 25.75
C ALA A 670 -36.19 35.41 24.35
N LEU A 671 -36.22 34.53 23.33
CA LEU A 671 -36.04 34.93 21.94
C LEU A 671 -37.20 35.79 21.44
N SER A 672 -38.45 35.40 21.73
CA SER A 672 -39.64 36.18 21.38
C SER A 672 -39.64 37.59 22.00
N ASP A 673 -39.15 37.75 23.23
CA ASP A 673 -39.11 39.02 23.96
C ASP A 673 -37.97 39.94 23.48
N THR A 674 -37.05 39.39 22.70
CA THR A 674 -35.91 40.10 22.12
C THR A 674 -36.05 40.34 20.61
N LEU A 675 -37.16 39.90 20.01
CA LEU A 675 -37.51 40.19 18.61
C LEU A 675 -37.40 41.69 18.30
N GLY A 676 -36.75 42.01 17.19
CA GLY A 676 -36.52 43.38 16.72
C GLY A 676 -35.51 44.20 17.53
N LYS A 677 -34.83 43.60 18.52
CA LYS A 677 -33.67 44.20 19.20
C LYS A 677 -32.37 43.68 18.56
N PRO A 678 -31.24 44.39 18.71
CA PRO A 678 -29.93 43.87 18.32
C PRO A 678 -29.63 42.48 18.93
N ALA A 679 -28.89 41.64 18.21
CA ALA A 679 -28.61 40.25 18.59
C ALA A 679 -27.97 40.09 19.99
N GLU A 680 -27.23 41.11 20.45
CA GLU A 680 -26.63 41.14 21.79
C GLU A 680 -27.65 40.95 22.94
N PHE A 681 -28.88 41.45 22.77
CA PHE A 681 -29.94 41.29 23.79
C PHE A 681 -30.46 39.85 23.84
N ALA A 682 -30.61 39.21 22.67
CA ALA A 682 -31.00 37.81 22.58
C ALA A 682 -29.91 36.90 23.19
N HIS A 683 -28.64 37.15 22.88
CA HIS A 683 -27.51 36.43 23.45
C HIS A 683 -27.43 36.56 24.98
N ALA A 684 -27.62 37.76 25.51
CA ALA A 684 -27.66 37.98 26.96
C ALA A 684 -28.84 37.25 27.63
N ALA A 685 -30.01 37.22 26.99
CA ALA A 685 -31.18 36.50 27.51
C ALA A 685 -30.98 34.96 27.46
N LEU A 686 -30.41 34.43 26.38
CA LEU A 686 -30.11 33.00 26.26
C LEU A 686 -29.11 32.50 27.31
N ALA A 687 -28.17 33.35 27.73
CA ALA A 687 -27.20 33.02 28.77
C ALA A 687 -27.86 32.66 30.12
N GLU A 688 -29.07 33.16 30.40
CA GLU A 688 -29.83 32.82 31.62
C GLU A 688 -30.46 31.42 31.59
N HIS A 689 -30.54 30.83 30.40
CA HIS A 689 -31.18 29.54 30.14
C HIS A 689 -30.17 28.44 29.77
N VAL A 690 -28.88 28.66 30.03
CA VAL A 690 -27.84 27.63 29.87
C VAL A 690 -28.09 26.49 30.87
N ASP A 691 -28.00 25.25 30.40
CA ASP A 691 -28.24 24.10 31.26
C ASP A 691 -27.17 23.94 32.35
N ALA A 692 -27.57 23.34 33.48
CA ALA A 692 -26.69 23.18 34.64
C ALA A 692 -25.42 22.35 34.36
N LYS A 693 -25.46 21.42 33.41
CA LYS A 693 -24.31 20.58 33.05
C LYS A 693 -23.26 21.42 32.33
N LYS A 694 -23.65 22.26 31.37
CA LYS A 694 -22.74 23.23 30.73
C LYS A 694 -22.16 24.21 31.75
N LEU A 695 -22.99 24.80 32.61
CA LEU A 695 -22.51 25.71 33.65
C LEU A 695 -21.47 25.06 34.58
N SER A 696 -21.69 23.80 34.98
CA SER A 696 -20.70 23.06 35.77
C SER A 696 -19.37 22.83 35.06
N ARG A 697 -19.37 22.67 33.72
CA ARG A 697 -18.14 22.53 32.93
C ARG A 697 -17.39 23.85 32.79
N LEU A 698 -18.06 24.98 32.99
CA LEU A 698 -17.48 26.32 32.96
C LEU A 698 -16.97 26.80 34.33
N SER A 699 -17.13 26.01 35.40
CA SER A 699 -16.83 26.46 36.78
C SER A 699 -15.35 26.78 37.05
N TRP A 700 -14.45 26.38 36.15
CA TRP A 700 -13.02 26.70 36.22
C TRP A 700 -12.70 28.07 35.60
N LEU A 701 -13.65 28.68 34.89
CA LEU A 701 -13.58 30.03 34.33
C LEU A 701 -14.33 31.01 35.24
N SER A 702 -13.82 32.22 35.38
CA SER A 702 -14.45 33.31 36.14
C SER A 702 -14.67 34.49 35.22
N ALA A 703 -15.94 34.82 34.92
CA ALA A 703 -16.31 35.91 34.02
C ALA A 703 -15.75 37.27 34.48
N ASP A 704 -15.67 37.49 35.79
CA ASP A 704 -15.13 38.70 36.42
C ASP A 704 -13.63 38.89 36.20
N ARG A 705 -12.89 37.81 35.88
CA ARG A 705 -11.45 37.85 35.62
C ARG A 705 -11.10 37.97 34.15
N MET A 706 -12.09 37.91 33.27
CA MET A 706 -11.89 37.94 31.83
C MET A 706 -12.00 39.37 31.29
N PRO A 707 -11.27 39.71 30.21
CA PRO A 707 -11.41 40.98 29.53
C PRO A 707 -12.87 41.34 29.25
N ASP A 708 -13.19 42.62 29.36
CA ASP A 708 -14.51 43.12 29.00
C ASP A 708 -14.70 43.09 27.48
N LEU A 709 -15.91 42.73 27.06
CA LEU A 709 -16.33 42.77 25.67
C LEU A 709 -16.96 44.14 25.38
N TYR A 710 -16.65 44.69 24.21
CA TYR A 710 -17.19 45.98 23.77
C TYR A 710 -17.94 45.81 22.45
N GLY A 711 -18.97 46.62 22.24
CA GLY A 711 -19.60 46.76 20.93
C GLY A 711 -18.68 47.51 19.97
N ARG A 712 -18.93 47.39 18.66
CA ARG A 712 -18.18 48.11 17.62
C ARG A 712 -18.28 49.64 17.72
N ASP A 713 -19.30 50.16 18.41
CA ASP A 713 -19.50 51.57 18.75
C ASP A 713 -18.82 51.99 20.08
N GLY A 714 -18.12 51.06 20.74
CA GLY A 714 -17.35 51.28 21.97
C GLY A 714 -18.13 51.15 23.28
N HIS A 715 -19.43 50.79 23.26
CA HIS A 715 -20.18 50.55 24.49
C HIS A 715 -19.76 49.22 25.15
N LYS A 716 -19.80 49.11 26.49
CA LYS A 716 -19.51 47.85 27.19
C LYS A 716 -20.70 46.90 27.04
N LEU A 717 -20.44 45.69 26.55
CA LEU A 717 -21.44 44.62 26.40
C LEU A 717 -21.82 44.00 27.75
N ASP A 718 -23.01 43.40 27.81
CA ASP A 718 -23.49 42.68 28.99
C ASP A 718 -22.56 41.50 29.35
N GLU A 719 -22.20 41.34 30.62
CA GLU A 719 -21.27 40.29 31.05
C GLU A 719 -21.79 38.87 30.76
N ARG A 720 -23.11 38.70 30.68
CA ARG A 720 -23.76 37.43 30.30
C ARG A 720 -23.37 36.97 28.89
N ILE A 721 -22.93 37.86 28.01
CA ILE A 721 -22.44 37.50 26.68
C ILE A 721 -21.17 36.62 26.77
N LYS A 722 -20.30 36.84 27.77
CA LYS A 722 -19.14 35.96 28.02
C LYS A 722 -19.60 34.52 28.30
N THR A 723 -20.65 34.36 29.12
CA THR A 723 -21.27 33.06 29.42
C THR A 723 -21.91 32.42 28.19
N TYR A 724 -22.62 33.21 27.38
CA TYR A 724 -23.19 32.74 26.12
C TYR A 724 -22.10 32.17 25.20
N VAL A 725 -21.05 32.95 24.92
CA VAL A 725 -19.94 32.54 24.04
C VAL A 725 -19.28 31.23 24.51
N TRP A 726 -19.01 31.11 25.81
CA TRP A 726 -18.46 29.87 26.35
C TRP A 726 -19.45 28.70 26.24
N SER A 727 -20.71 28.89 26.63
CA SER A 727 -21.72 27.83 26.63
C SER A 727 -22.02 27.25 25.24
N GLU A 728 -21.96 28.11 24.21
CA GLU A 728 -22.09 27.70 22.81
C GLU A 728 -20.82 27.00 22.30
N SER A 729 -19.66 27.22 22.93
CA SER A 729 -18.42 26.54 22.56
C SER A 729 -18.28 25.13 23.16
N VAL A 730 -18.82 24.88 24.36
CA VAL A 730 -18.60 23.65 25.18
C VAL A 730 -18.79 22.31 24.45
N ASP A 731 -19.64 22.27 23.42
CA ASP A 731 -19.97 21.06 22.65
C ASP A 731 -19.15 20.92 21.34
N PHE A 732 -18.37 21.95 21.00
CA PHE A 732 -17.59 22.09 19.77
C PHE A 732 -16.11 21.87 20.04
N ALA A 733 -15.69 20.61 19.89
CA ALA A 733 -14.36 20.15 20.30
C ALA A 733 -13.35 19.99 19.15
N SER A 734 -13.76 20.28 17.90
CA SER A 734 -12.94 20.09 16.69
C SER A 734 -12.98 21.32 15.78
N GLU A 735 -14.15 21.90 15.58
CA GLU A 735 -14.39 23.06 14.71
C GLU A 735 -15.11 24.19 15.46
N PRO A 736 -14.96 25.46 15.05
CA PRO A 736 -15.68 26.57 15.66
C PRO A 736 -17.20 26.41 15.56
N ASN A 737 -17.93 26.80 16.60
CA ASN A 737 -19.39 26.88 16.49
C ASN A 737 -19.77 28.02 15.53
N PRO A 738 -20.45 27.75 14.38
CA PRO A 738 -20.83 28.79 13.42
C PRO A 738 -21.71 29.90 14.01
N ARG A 739 -22.48 29.62 15.08
CA ARG A 739 -23.34 30.61 15.74
C ARG A 739 -22.61 31.75 16.40
N LEU A 740 -21.33 31.55 16.69
CA LEU A 740 -20.48 32.61 17.23
C LEU A 740 -20.18 33.70 16.17
N ASN A 741 -20.52 33.47 14.90
CA ASN A 741 -20.42 34.49 13.85
C ASN A 741 -21.29 35.72 14.16
N GLU A 742 -22.51 35.52 14.67
CA GLU A 742 -23.41 36.63 15.04
C GLU A 742 -22.82 37.50 16.15
N VAL A 743 -22.00 36.94 17.04
CA VAL A 743 -21.30 37.72 18.07
C VAL A 743 -20.26 38.64 17.43
N ALA A 744 -19.57 38.19 16.38
CA ALA A 744 -18.58 38.99 15.65
C ALA A 744 -19.21 40.17 14.90
N GLU A 745 -20.52 40.12 14.61
CA GLU A 745 -21.21 41.19 13.87
C GLU A 745 -21.39 42.46 14.69
N TYR A 746 -21.64 42.35 16.01
CA TYR A 746 -21.84 43.50 16.89
C TYR A 746 -20.69 43.77 17.86
N ALA A 747 -19.91 42.75 18.25
CA ALA A 747 -18.79 42.94 19.16
C ALA A 747 -17.53 43.42 18.44
N ASP A 748 -16.71 44.19 19.16
CA ASP A 748 -15.41 44.66 18.72
C ASP A 748 -14.41 43.49 18.63
N GLU A 749 -13.73 43.40 17.50
CA GLU A 749 -12.81 42.31 17.15
C GLU A 749 -11.64 42.21 18.13
N GLN A 750 -11.08 43.34 18.57
CA GLN A 750 -9.96 43.34 19.50
C GLN A 750 -10.40 42.86 20.89
N SER A 751 -11.58 43.28 21.36
CA SER A 751 -12.13 42.82 22.63
C SER A 751 -12.40 41.31 22.65
N LEU A 752 -12.93 40.77 21.55
CA LEU A 752 -13.14 39.33 21.36
C LEU A 752 -11.83 38.55 21.31
N ALA A 753 -10.82 39.07 20.60
CA ALA A 753 -9.49 38.46 20.53
C ALA A 753 -8.83 38.38 21.90
N ASN A 754 -8.87 39.46 22.68
CA ASN A 754 -8.33 39.49 24.04
C ASN A 754 -9.08 38.48 24.95
N PHE A 755 -10.41 38.40 24.84
CA PHE A 755 -11.22 37.45 25.61
C PHE A 755 -10.90 35.99 25.26
N ALA A 756 -10.73 35.68 23.96
CA ALA A 756 -10.40 34.34 23.48
C ALA A 756 -8.97 33.93 23.88
N GLU A 757 -8.01 34.87 23.80
CA GLU A 757 -6.64 34.69 24.26
C GLU A 757 -6.59 34.37 25.76
N GLU A 758 -7.28 35.15 26.59
CA GLU A 758 -7.30 34.92 28.05
C GLU A 758 -8.00 33.59 28.40
N THR A 759 -9.07 33.23 27.66
CA THR A 759 -9.73 31.92 27.84
C THR A 759 -8.78 30.77 27.49
N LEU A 760 -8.02 30.89 26.40
CA LEU A 760 -7.00 29.92 26.01
C LEU A 760 -5.87 29.82 27.05
N GLN A 761 -5.39 30.96 27.54
CA GLN A 761 -4.34 31.00 28.56
C GLN A 761 -4.82 30.34 29.86
N ALA A 762 -6.03 30.65 30.33
CA ALA A 762 -6.62 30.01 31.52
C ALA A 762 -6.73 28.49 31.36
N TRP A 763 -7.05 28.00 30.16
CA TRP A 763 -7.10 26.56 29.89
C TRP A 763 -5.71 25.91 29.90
N ILE A 764 -4.71 26.57 29.31
CA ILE A 764 -3.31 26.13 29.34
C ILE A 764 -2.79 26.08 30.78
N ASP A 765 -3.06 27.12 31.58
CA ASP A 765 -2.66 27.21 32.99
C ASP A 765 -3.30 26.10 33.83
N ALA A 766 -4.55 25.73 33.52
CA ALA A 766 -5.23 24.57 34.09
C ALA A 766 -4.68 23.21 33.58
N GLN A 767 -3.52 23.20 32.93
CA GLN A 767 -2.83 22.05 32.34
C GLN A 767 -3.52 21.44 31.11
N ALA A 768 -4.35 22.24 30.41
CA ALA A 768 -5.05 21.86 29.20
C ALA A 768 -5.84 20.54 29.33
N PRO A 769 -6.85 20.48 30.22
CA PRO A 769 -7.63 19.27 30.45
C PRO A 769 -8.36 18.85 29.17
N ALA A 770 -8.19 17.58 28.78
CA ALA A 770 -8.70 17.05 27.50
C ALA A 770 -10.22 17.16 27.34
N LYS A 771 -10.99 17.15 28.45
CA LYS A 771 -12.45 17.35 28.41
C LYS A 771 -12.83 18.76 27.95
N GLU A 772 -11.99 19.76 28.21
CA GLU A 772 -12.27 21.16 27.91
C GLU A 772 -11.56 21.66 26.65
N LYS A 773 -11.22 20.76 25.72
CA LYS A 773 -10.53 21.12 24.47
C LYS A 773 -11.34 22.00 23.51
N TRP A 774 -12.61 22.26 23.80
CA TRP A 774 -13.47 23.19 23.06
C TRP A 774 -12.94 24.64 23.05
N VAL A 775 -12.03 24.96 23.96
CA VAL A 775 -11.35 26.25 23.99
C VAL A 775 -10.50 26.49 22.73
N LEU A 776 -9.98 25.41 22.10
CA LEU A 776 -9.15 25.51 20.90
C LEU A 776 -9.95 26.08 19.70
N PRO A 777 -11.11 25.52 19.31
CA PRO A 777 -11.94 26.14 18.26
C PRO A 777 -12.46 27.55 18.58
N LEU A 778 -12.76 27.86 19.84
CA LEU A 778 -13.13 29.22 20.24
C LEU A 778 -11.97 30.21 20.01
N ALA A 779 -10.76 29.81 20.41
CA ALA A 779 -9.55 30.59 20.16
C ALA A 779 -9.23 30.73 18.68
N ALA A 780 -9.50 29.72 17.86
CA ALA A 780 -9.36 29.81 16.41
C ALA A 780 -10.37 30.80 15.79
N ARG A 781 -11.59 30.90 16.34
CA ARG A 781 -12.63 31.76 15.78
C ARG A 781 -12.40 33.26 16.00
N PHE A 782 -12.00 33.60 17.23
CA PHE A 782 -11.91 34.99 17.68
C PHE A 782 -10.49 35.44 17.97
N GLY A 783 -9.54 34.51 18.13
CA GLY A 783 -8.16 34.83 18.39
C GLY A 783 -7.48 35.50 17.20
N GLY A 784 -6.57 36.42 17.51
CA GLY A 784 -5.69 37.04 16.52
C GLY A 784 -4.28 36.46 16.54
N ARG A 785 -3.32 37.26 16.05
CA ARG A 785 -1.91 36.91 16.01
C ARG A 785 -1.32 36.40 17.36
N PRO A 786 -1.66 36.97 18.53
CA PRO A 786 -1.16 36.47 19.81
C PRO A 786 -1.53 34.99 20.08
N VAL A 787 -2.73 34.56 19.69
CA VAL A 787 -3.18 33.16 19.82
C VAL A 787 -2.37 32.23 18.93
N ILE A 788 -2.08 32.64 17.69
CA ILE A 788 -1.23 31.88 16.76
C ILE A 788 0.16 31.66 17.36
N ASP A 789 0.76 32.72 17.91
CA ASP A 789 2.09 32.67 18.51
C ASP A 789 2.10 31.86 19.82
N LEU A 790 1.02 31.92 20.62
CA LEU A 790 0.83 31.12 21.83
C LEU A 790 0.70 29.63 21.49
N LEU A 791 -0.20 29.25 20.59
CA LEU A 791 -0.39 27.86 20.14
C LEU A 791 0.87 27.32 19.46
N GLY A 792 1.54 28.09 18.62
CA GLY A 792 2.78 27.68 17.97
C GLY A 792 3.89 27.29 18.96
N ARG A 793 4.00 28.01 20.09
CA ARG A 793 4.91 27.64 21.19
C ARG A 793 4.42 26.40 21.93
N GLN A 794 3.14 26.39 22.29
CA GLN A 794 2.55 25.36 23.15
C GLN A 794 2.46 23.99 22.46
N ILE A 795 2.18 23.95 21.15
CA ILE A 795 2.17 22.72 20.33
C ILE A 795 3.53 22.03 20.37
N ARG A 796 4.62 22.80 20.28
CA ARG A 796 5.98 22.24 20.38
C ARG A 796 6.22 21.62 21.75
N GLU A 797 5.87 22.35 22.81
CA GLU A 797 6.02 21.85 24.19
C GLU A 797 5.19 20.59 24.43
N TRP A 798 3.94 20.53 23.96
CA TRP A 798 3.11 19.33 24.08
C TRP A 798 3.66 18.15 23.29
N ALA A 799 4.17 18.39 22.08
CA ALA A 799 4.77 17.35 21.25
C ALA A 799 6.03 16.75 21.91
N ASP A 800 6.88 17.60 22.51
CA ASP A 800 8.11 17.19 23.19
C ASP A 800 7.84 16.44 24.51
N ASN A 801 6.71 16.72 25.16
CA ASN A 801 6.32 16.11 26.44
C ASN A 801 5.27 14.98 26.30
N SER A 802 5.29 14.22 25.21
CA SER A 802 4.40 13.06 24.96
C SER A 802 2.89 13.37 24.95
N ARG A 803 2.48 14.62 24.70
CA ARG A 803 1.07 15.03 24.54
C ARG A 803 0.74 15.26 23.06
N GLY A 804 1.04 14.29 22.21
CA GLY A 804 0.86 14.40 20.74
C GLY A 804 -0.59 14.64 20.28
N ALA A 805 -1.58 14.06 20.98
CA ALA A 805 -2.99 14.19 20.60
C ALA A 805 -3.53 15.62 20.77
N ILE A 806 -3.18 16.31 21.86
CA ILE A 806 -3.62 17.69 22.09
C ILE A 806 -2.87 18.68 21.18
N ALA A 807 -1.60 18.39 20.88
CA ALA A 807 -0.82 19.12 19.90
C ALA A 807 -1.42 19.00 18.49
N ALA A 808 -1.87 17.80 18.11
CA ALA A 808 -2.58 17.59 16.85
C ALA A 808 -3.92 18.33 16.80
N ASP A 809 -4.73 18.27 17.87
CA ASP A 809 -6.00 19.01 17.95
C ASP A 809 -5.77 20.53 17.85
N ALA A 810 -4.71 21.07 18.43
CA ALA A 810 -4.36 22.48 18.33
C ALA A 810 -3.85 22.88 16.93
N VAL A 811 -3.15 21.99 16.22
CA VAL A 811 -2.81 22.20 14.80
C VAL A 811 -4.06 22.27 13.94
N ARG A 812 -5.03 21.37 14.14
CA ARG A 812 -6.31 21.44 13.43
C ARG A 812 -7.08 22.71 13.74
N ALA A 813 -7.04 23.18 14.99
CA ALA A 813 -7.66 24.45 15.36
C ALA A 813 -7.05 25.64 14.61
N LEU A 814 -5.72 25.70 14.44
CA LEU A 814 -5.07 26.74 13.63
C LEU A 814 -5.57 26.77 12.19
N ALA A 815 -6.01 25.63 11.63
CA ALA A 815 -6.51 25.55 10.25
C ALA A 815 -7.82 26.32 10.04
N PHE A 816 -8.59 26.54 11.10
CA PHE A 816 -9.83 27.32 11.06
C PHE A 816 -9.59 28.84 11.20
N MET A 817 -8.34 29.27 11.45
CA MET A 817 -8.01 30.69 11.50
C MET A 817 -7.82 31.21 10.07
N ASN A 818 -8.59 32.23 9.70
CA ASN A 818 -8.50 32.87 8.39
C ASN A 818 -7.32 33.87 8.32
N ASP A 819 -6.12 33.39 8.63
CA ASP A 819 -4.88 34.18 8.64
C ASP A 819 -3.75 33.37 8.01
N THR A 820 -3.08 33.93 6.99
CA THR A 820 -1.89 33.35 6.34
C THR A 820 -0.81 32.98 7.36
N ALA A 821 -0.70 33.72 8.47
CA ALA A 821 0.18 33.40 9.59
C ALA A 821 -0.08 32.05 10.24
N ALA A 822 -1.34 31.63 10.32
CA ALA A 822 -1.73 30.34 10.88
C ALA A 822 -1.29 29.22 9.95
N LEU A 823 -1.53 29.34 8.65
CA LEU A 823 -1.08 28.39 7.63
C LEU A 823 0.46 28.25 7.59
N MET A 824 1.18 29.37 7.68
CA MET A 824 2.64 29.35 7.82
C MET A 824 3.10 28.64 9.11
N THR A 825 2.36 28.83 10.20
CA THR A 825 2.67 28.19 11.48
C THR A 825 2.43 26.69 11.41
N ILE A 826 1.35 26.26 10.76
CA ILE A 826 1.04 24.84 10.50
C ILE A 826 2.14 24.19 9.65
N ASP A 827 2.53 24.80 8.52
CA ASP A 827 3.61 24.30 7.66
C ASP A 827 4.93 24.18 8.44
N LYS A 828 5.29 25.21 9.21
CA LYS A 828 6.49 25.20 10.06
C LYS A 828 6.45 24.07 11.10
N LEU A 829 5.31 23.86 11.76
CA LEU A 829 5.14 22.84 12.79
C LEU A 829 5.18 21.43 12.21
N GLY A 830 4.50 21.18 11.09
CA GLY A 830 4.48 19.90 10.38
C GLY A 830 5.88 19.45 9.97
N ARG A 831 6.75 20.39 9.56
CA ARG A 831 8.15 20.10 9.21
C ARG A 831 9.05 19.90 10.43
N ALA A 832 8.91 20.75 11.45
CA ALA A 832 9.83 20.80 12.58
C ALA A 832 9.60 19.69 13.62
N ILE A 833 8.34 19.28 13.83
CA ILE A 833 7.97 18.35 14.89
C ILE A 833 8.07 16.91 14.37
N LYS A 834 8.75 16.02 15.12
CA LYS A 834 8.91 14.60 14.75
C LYS A 834 7.68 13.73 15.09
N ASN A 835 6.78 14.22 15.94
CA ASN A 835 5.59 13.48 16.37
C ASN A 835 4.65 13.20 15.18
N ARG A 836 4.36 11.93 14.91
CA ARG A 836 3.54 11.49 13.76
C ARG A 836 2.12 12.05 13.77
N GLN A 837 1.50 12.20 14.94
CA GLN A 837 0.13 12.73 15.05
C GLN A 837 0.07 14.21 14.65
N VAL A 838 1.08 14.98 15.04
CA VAL A 838 1.19 16.41 14.71
C VAL A 838 1.48 16.61 13.23
N ARG A 839 2.35 15.77 12.64
CA ARG A 839 2.63 15.78 11.19
C ARG A 839 1.39 15.47 10.37
N GLY A 840 0.70 14.37 10.68
CA GLY A 840 -0.52 14.00 9.98
C GLY A 840 -1.61 15.07 10.10
N ALA A 841 -1.78 15.68 11.29
CA ALA A 841 -2.74 16.78 11.46
C ALA A 841 -2.34 18.05 10.68
N ALA A 842 -1.04 18.35 10.54
CA ALA A 842 -0.58 19.48 9.75
C ALA A 842 -0.76 19.24 8.24
N GLU A 843 -0.53 18.01 7.78
CA GLU A 843 -0.78 17.61 6.39
C GLU A 843 -2.27 17.71 6.06
N GLU A 844 -3.14 17.10 6.88
CA GLU A 844 -4.61 17.16 6.76
C GLU A 844 -5.11 18.61 6.75
N ALA A 845 -4.59 19.45 7.65
CA ALA A 845 -4.98 20.86 7.74
C ALA A 845 -4.59 21.69 6.51
N LEU A 846 -3.39 21.48 5.95
CA LEU A 846 -2.95 22.20 4.75
C LEU A 846 -3.68 21.72 3.50
N GLU A 847 -4.03 20.44 3.42
CA GLU A 847 -4.81 19.87 2.33
C GLU A 847 -6.23 20.47 2.27
N LEU A 848 -6.94 20.46 3.41
CA LEU A 848 -8.24 21.11 3.53
C LEU A 848 -8.19 22.61 3.22
N ALA A 849 -7.14 23.31 3.63
CA ALA A 849 -6.95 24.72 3.31
C ALA A 849 -6.74 24.97 1.81
N ALA A 850 -6.08 24.03 1.10
CA ALA A 850 -5.86 24.13 -0.33
C ALA A 850 -7.17 23.88 -1.10
N GLU A 851 -7.90 22.82 -0.75
CA GLU A 851 -9.20 22.47 -1.34
C GLU A 851 -10.21 23.62 -1.22
N ASN A 852 -10.33 24.22 -0.03
CA ASN A 852 -11.24 25.34 0.21
C ASN A 852 -10.91 26.60 -0.62
N GLN A 853 -9.65 26.75 -1.07
CA GLN A 853 -9.22 27.85 -1.92
C GLN A 853 -9.19 27.47 -3.41
N GLY A 854 -9.61 26.25 -3.79
CA GLY A 854 -9.50 25.73 -5.15
C GLY A 854 -8.05 25.60 -5.62
N LEU A 855 -7.12 25.39 -4.69
CA LEU A 855 -5.69 25.27 -4.93
C LEU A 855 -5.25 23.83 -4.75
N THR A 856 -4.23 23.40 -5.49
CA THR A 856 -3.48 22.21 -5.12
C THR A 856 -2.64 22.48 -3.88
N LYS A 857 -2.26 21.43 -3.16
CA LYS A 857 -1.35 21.50 -2.01
C LYS A 857 -0.06 22.24 -2.36
N GLU A 858 0.47 22.01 -3.56
CA GLU A 858 1.68 22.67 -4.05
C GLU A 858 1.45 24.15 -4.34
N GLN A 859 0.31 24.53 -4.92
CA GLN A 859 -0.06 25.93 -5.14
C GLN A 859 -0.25 26.68 -3.81
N LEU A 860 -0.89 26.05 -2.81
CA LEU A 860 -1.00 26.64 -1.48
C LEU A 860 0.40 26.85 -0.86
N ALA A 861 1.25 25.83 -0.92
CA ALA A 861 2.60 25.94 -0.38
C ALA A 861 3.48 26.97 -1.12
N ASP A 862 3.24 27.22 -2.41
CA ASP A 862 3.87 28.32 -3.17
C ASP A 862 3.42 29.70 -2.66
N ARG A 863 2.14 29.86 -2.33
CA ARG A 863 1.61 31.11 -1.77
C ARG A 863 2.04 31.38 -0.33
N LEU A 864 2.38 30.35 0.43
CA LEU A 864 2.85 30.47 1.82
C LEU A 864 4.34 30.84 1.93
N VAL A 865 5.05 31.00 0.80
CA VAL A 865 6.46 31.44 0.80
C VAL A 865 6.56 32.91 1.19
N THR A 866 7.08 33.18 2.38
CA THR A 866 7.19 34.56 2.88
C THR A 866 8.43 35.30 2.44
N ALA A 867 8.31 36.62 2.32
CA ALA A 867 9.44 37.52 2.07
C ALA A 867 10.38 37.70 3.29
N LEU A 868 10.20 36.97 4.40
CA LEU A 868 11.02 37.05 5.62
C LEU A 868 11.22 38.46 6.22
N GLY A 869 10.37 39.42 5.84
CA GLY A 869 10.45 40.83 6.23
C GLY A 869 11.33 41.71 5.32
N PHE A 870 11.82 41.20 4.19
CA PHE A 870 12.40 42.03 3.13
C PHE A 870 11.32 42.89 2.46
N ASP A 871 11.69 44.10 2.06
CA ASP A 871 10.84 44.98 1.26
C ASP A 871 10.82 44.59 -0.23
N GLU A 872 10.09 45.34 -1.05
CA GLU A 872 9.96 45.13 -2.50
C GLU A 872 11.29 45.16 -3.28
N ASN A 873 12.31 45.83 -2.73
CA ASN A 873 13.66 45.89 -3.29
C ASN A 873 14.57 44.74 -2.80
N GLY A 874 14.04 43.89 -1.93
CA GLY A 874 14.76 42.80 -1.30
C GLY A 874 15.73 43.24 -0.20
N GLU A 875 15.42 44.36 0.45
CA GLU A 875 16.22 44.97 1.50
C GLU A 875 15.53 44.85 2.87
N LEU A 876 16.33 44.65 3.91
CA LEU A 876 15.88 44.74 5.30
C LEU A 876 16.86 45.60 6.08
N ARG A 877 16.40 46.71 6.65
CA ARG A 877 17.24 47.63 7.42
C ARG A 877 17.24 47.27 8.90
N LEU A 878 18.43 47.06 9.46
CA LEU A 878 18.65 46.80 10.88
C LEU A 878 19.34 48.01 11.53
N SER A 879 18.73 48.59 12.56
CA SER A 879 19.19 49.83 13.19
C SER A 879 19.97 49.58 14.48
N TYR A 880 21.04 50.36 14.66
CA TYR A 880 21.81 50.51 15.91
C TYR A 880 21.61 51.93 16.49
N GLY A 881 20.61 52.70 16.03
CA GLY A 881 20.43 54.11 16.38
C GLY A 881 20.91 55.04 15.27
N GLU A 882 22.05 55.72 15.46
CA GLU A 882 22.65 56.59 14.42
C GLU A 882 23.19 55.80 13.22
N ARG A 883 23.61 54.55 13.46
CA ARG A 883 24.18 53.65 12.46
C ARG A 883 23.16 52.57 12.06
N SER A 884 23.12 52.20 10.78
CA SER A 884 22.25 51.14 10.27
C SER A 884 22.95 50.23 9.27
N PHE A 885 22.38 49.04 9.09
CA PHE A 885 22.86 48.02 8.17
C PHE A 885 21.73 47.55 7.27
N THR A 886 21.94 47.61 5.96
CA THR A 886 21.02 47.07 4.97
C THR A 886 21.38 45.62 4.67
N VAL A 887 20.43 44.71 4.89
CA VAL A 887 20.57 43.27 4.64
C VAL A 887 19.89 42.91 3.33
N LYS A 888 20.54 42.11 2.49
CA LYS A 888 20.00 41.59 1.23
C LYS A 888 20.29 40.09 1.08
N VAL A 889 19.51 39.43 0.22
CA VAL A 889 19.82 38.06 -0.25
C VAL A 889 20.75 38.15 -1.45
N SER A 890 21.93 37.54 -1.35
CA SER A 890 22.90 37.44 -2.46
C SER A 890 22.52 36.35 -3.47
N GLY A 891 23.17 36.36 -4.64
CA GLY A 891 22.91 35.38 -5.72
C GLY A 891 23.16 33.92 -5.33
N ASP A 892 24.00 33.66 -4.33
CA ASP A 892 24.23 32.33 -3.74
C ASP A 892 23.20 31.95 -2.64
N LEU A 893 22.07 32.67 -2.58
CA LEU A 893 20.98 32.48 -1.61
C LEU A 893 21.43 32.61 -0.13
N GLN A 894 22.43 33.45 0.13
CA GLN A 894 22.89 33.80 1.47
C GLN A 894 22.50 35.23 1.88
N LEU A 895 22.65 35.54 3.17
CA LEU A 895 22.49 36.92 3.65
C LEU A 895 23.81 37.68 3.54
N SER A 896 23.74 38.85 2.90
CA SER A 896 24.77 39.87 2.94
C SER A 896 24.25 41.09 3.72
N ALA A 897 25.11 41.72 4.53
CA ALA A 897 24.78 42.96 5.21
C ALA A 897 25.78 44.04 4.82
N VAL A 898 25.31 45.23 4.48
CA VAL A 898 26.15 46.38 4.13
C VAL A 898 25.93 47.47 5.19
N ASN A 899 27.01 48.08 5.64
CA ASN A 899 26.91 49.24 6.53
C ASN A 899 26.57 50.49 5.72
N ASP A 900 25.47 51.15 6.06
CA ASP A 900 24.89 52.23 5.25
C ASP A 900 25.79 53.49 5.21
N GLU A 901 26.63 53.71 6.23
CA GLU A 901 27.53 54.87 6.32
C GLU A 901 28.83 54.67 5.53
N THR A 902 29.35 53.44 5.50
CA THR A 902 30.67 53.13 4.92
C THR A 902 30.59 52.39 3.59
N GLY A 903 29.42 51.88 3.22
CA GLY A 903 29.21 51.04 2.04
C GLY A 903 29.91 49.68 2.11
N LYS A 904 30.49 49.31 3.27
CA LYS A 904 31.27 48.07 3.41
C LYS A 904 30.37 46.90 3.78
N ALA A 905 30.52 45.80 3.03
CA ALA A 905 29.87 44.53 3.33
C ALA A 905 30.49 43.87 4.58
N VAL A 906 29.65 43.34 5.46
CA VAL A 906 30.02 42.63 6.69
C VAL A 906 29.36 41.26 6.74
N LYS A 907 30.14 40.22 7.04
CA LYS A 907 29.64 38.83 7.17
C LYS A 907 28.85 38.58 8.46
N SER A 908 28.98 39.48 9.43
CA SER A 908 28.26 39.47 10.70
C SER A 908 28.13 40.90 11.20
N LEU A 909 27.01 41.23 11.85
CA LEU A 909 26.83 42.54 12.46
C LEU A 909 27.88 42.78 13.56
N PRO A 910 28.58 43.93 13.55
CA PRO A 910 29.64 44.23 14.51
C PRO A 910 29.08 44.51 15.92
N ALA A 911 29.97 44.57 16.91
CA ALA A 911 29.61 45.04 18.26
C ALA A 911 29.16 46.52 18.23
N PRO A 912 28.27 46.94 19.14
CA PRO A 912 27.88 48.35 19.25
C PRO A 912 29.09 49.23 19.60
N GLY A 913 29.22 50.37 18.93
CA GLY A 913 30.18 51.42 19.23
C GLY A 913 29.65 52.41 20.28
N GLN A 914 30.45 53.41 20.64
CA GLN A 914 30.07 54.39 21.70
C GLN A 914 28.85 55.27 21.38
N LYS A 915 28.49 55.40 20.10
CA LYS A 915 27.34 56.20 19.64
C LYS A 915 26.10 55.35 19.30
N ASP A 916 26.22 54.03 19.40
CA ASP A 916 25.13 53.12 19.09
C ASP A 916 24.25 52.89 20.32
N ASP A 917 22.96 52.66 20.09
CA ASP A 917 22.04 52.16 21.09
C ASP A 917 22.30 50.67 21.34
N ALA A 918 22.69 50.33 22.57
CA ALA A 918 23.07 48.98 22.95
C ALA A 918 21.88 47.99 22.91
N GLU A 919 20.67 48.46 23.16
CA GLU A 919 19.46 47.63 23.15
C GLU A 919 19.03 47.32 21.72
N LEU A 920 18.95 48.34 20.85
CA LEU A 920 18.66 48.15 19.42
C LEU A 920 19.72 47.30 18.73
N ALA A 921 21.00 47.46 19.08
CA ALA A 921 22.07 46.62 18.55
C ALA A 921 21.92 45.14 18.95
N ALA A 922 21.53 44.86 20.20
CA ALA A 922 21.29 43.50 20.65
C ALA A 922 20.09 42.86 19.93
N GLN A 923 18.98 43.60 19.79
CA GLN A 923 17.79 43.17 19.05
C GLN A 923 18.10 42.92 17.57
N SER A 924 18.79 43.85 16.90
CA SER A 924 19.22 43.73 15.50
C SER A 924 20.14 42.53 15.27
N LYS A 925 21.08 42.25 16.21
CA LYS A 925 21.97 41.08 16.13
C LYS A 925 21.21 39.77 16.30
N ALA A 926 20.26 39.71 17.22
CA ALA A 926 19.38 38.55 17.40
C ALA A 926 18.50 38.33 16.15
N ARG A 927 17.92 39.40 15.61
CA ARG A 927 17.10 39.36 14.39
C ARG A 927 17.90 38.88 13.18
N PHE A 928 19.13 39.39 12.98
CA PHE A 928 20.00 38.94 11.89
C PHE A 928 20.37 37.46 12.00
N ALA A 929 20.69 36.98 13.21
CA ALA A 929 21.00 35.57 13.45
C ALA A 929 19.78 34.66 13.20
N GLN A 930 18.58 35.11 13.58
CA GLN A 930 17.34 34.39 13.31
C GLN A 930 17.02 34.38 11.82
N LEU A 931 17.12 35.53 11.15
CA LEU A 931 16.91 35.67 9.70
C LEU A 931 17.84 34.74 8.91
N LYS A 932 19.09 34.59 9.33
CA LYS A 932 20.04 33.65 8.69
C LYS A 932 19.59 32.19 8.80
N LYS A 933 18.98 31.80 9.92
CA LYS A 933 18.43 30.45 10.10
C LYS A 933 17.15 30.25 9.30
N ASP A 934 16.28 31.25 9.29
CA ASP A 934 15.01 31.21 8.58
C ASP A 934 15.23 31.14 7.07
N LEU A 935 16.13 31.99 6.53
CA LEU A 935 16.52 31.93 5.12
C LEU A 935 17.13 30.57 4.77
N LYS A 936 18.09 30.06 5.56
CA LYS A 936 18.71 28.74 5.29
C LYS A 936 17.67 27.61 5.25
N THR A 937 16.69 27.66 6.16
CA THR A 937 15.62 26.67 6.22
C THR A 937 14.71 26.78 5.01
N MET A 938 14.29 28.01 4.67
CA MET A 938 13.46 28.29 3.50
C MET A 938 14.15 27.88 2.20
N VAL A 939 15.43 28.21 2.04
CA VAL A 939 16.21 27.84 0.86
C VAL A 939 16.27 26.34 0.69
N GLY A 940 16.58 25.59 1.76
CA GLY A 940 16.60 24.13 1.71
C GLY A 940 15.24 23.53 1.32
N ILE A 941 14.14 24.09 1.84
CA ILE A 941 12.78 23.65 1.50
C ILE A 941 12.46 23.94 0.03
N GLN A 942 12.69 25.17 -0.45
CA GLN A 942 12.34 25.55 -1.81
C GLN A 942 13.24 24.89 -2.86
N SER A 943 14.54 24.71 -2.57
CA SER A 943 15.43 23.90 -3.44
C SER A 943 14.87 22.49 -3.62
N GLN A 944 14.49 21.81 -2.53
CA GLN A 944 13.94 20.44 -2.60
C GLN A 944 12.62 20.40 -3.40
N ARG A 945 11.72 21.38 -3.20
CA ARG A 945 10.44 21.44 -3.92
C ARG A 945 10.60 21.72 -5.42
N LEU A 946 11.53 22.61 -5.78
CA LEU A 946 11.84 22.89 -7.18
C LEU A 946 12.52 21.69 -7.85
N GLU A 947 13.37 20.99 -7.10
CA GLU A 947 13.99 19.75 -7.58
C GLU A 947 12.96 18.64 -7.82
N GLU A 948 11.96 18.48 -6.94
CA GLU A 948 10.82 17.59 -7.16
C GLU A 948 9.95 18.05 -8.34
N SER A 949 9.77 19.36 -8.52
CA SER A 949 9.04 19.94 -9.66
C SER A 949 9.73 19.66 -10.99
N LEU A 950 11.07 19.70 -11.02
CA LEU A 950 11.86 19.24 -12.16
C LEU A 950 11.64 17.75 -12.41
N SER A 951 11.71 16.93 -11.37
CA SER A 951 11.52 15.47 -11.47
C SER A 951 10.16 15.09 -12.09
N LYS A 952 9.09 15.77 -11.68
CA LYS A 952 7.70 15.48 -12.08
C LYS A 952 7.19 16.28 -13.29
N ARG A 953 8.03 17.11 -13.93
CA ARG A 953 7.61 18.05 -15.00
C ARG A 953 6.40 18.90 -14.59
N ARG A 954 6.51 19.57 -13.44
CA ARG A 954 5.48 20.54 -13.03
C ARG A 954 5.54 21.77 -13.94
N LEU A 955 4.36 22.20 -14.41
CA LEU A 955 4.19 23.38 -15.24
C LEU A 955 3.35 24.43 -14.49
N TRP A 956 3.73 25.69 -14.60
CA TRP A 956 3.00 26.87 -14.13
C TRP A 956 2.43 27.64 -15.32
N SER A 957 1.28 28.30 -15.15
CA SER A 957 0.91 29.38 -16.08
C SER A 957 1.87 30.57 -15.96
N ALA A 958 1.93 31.43 -16.97
CA ALA A 958 2.73 32.66 -16.93
C ALA A 958 2.41 33.54 -15.71
N ASP A 959 1.13 33.69 -15.36
CA ASP A 959 0.69 34.46 -14.20
C ASP A 959 1.16 33.85 -12.87
N GLU A 960 1.00 32.54 -12.71
CA GLU A 960 1.45 31.82 -11.50
C GLU A 960 2.96 31.88 -11.35
N TRP A 961 3.69 31.69 -12.46
CA TRP A 961 5.14 31.77 -12.47
C TRP A 961 5.62 33.17 -12.11
N THR A 962 5.01 34.22 -12.68
CA THR A 962 5.35 35.62 -12.39
C THR A 962 5.07 35.96 -10.93
N SER A 963 3.88 35.60 -10.43
CA SER A 963 3.51 35.84 -9.02
C SER A 963 4.48 35.16 -8.04
N LEU A 964 4.92 33.94 -8.37
CA LEU A 964 5.79 33.17 -7.50
C LEU A 964 7.26 33.57 -7.63
N PHE A 965 7.77 33.75 -8.85
CA PHE A 965 9.21 33.89 -9.12
C PHE A 965 9.64 35.31 -9.42
N VAL A 966 8.76 36.20 -9.86
CA VAL A 966 9.10 37.61 -10.12
C VAL A 966 8.73 38.46 -8.91
N ASP A 967 7.49 38.37 -8.42
CA ASP A 967 7.00 39.26 -7.37
C ASP A 967 7.54 38.90 -5.98
N ASN A 968 7.86 37.63 -5.73
CA ASN A 968 8.44 37.20 -4.47
C ASN A 968 9.97 37.34 -4.50
N VAL A 969 10.47 38.30 -3.71
CA VAL A 969 11.89 38.63 -3.56
C VAL A 969 12.81 37.41 -3.34
N ILE A 970 12.38 36.44 -2.55
CA ILE A 970 13.21 35.26 -2.24
C ILE A 970 13.24 34.32 -3.44
N MET A 971 12.06 34.01 -4.01
CA MET A 971 11.94 33.11 -5.15
C MET A 971 12.53 33.69 -6.43
N ARG A 972 12.59 35.03 -6.55
CA ARG A 972 13.31 35.73 -7.62
C ARG A 972 14.76 35.31 -7.73
N ARG A 973 15.42 35.06 -6.60
CA ARG A 973 16.81 34.57 -6.59
C ARG A 973 16.92 33.12 -7.09
N PHE A 974 15.90 32.30 -6.90
CA PHE A 974 15.84 30.97 -7.52
C PHE A 974 15.62 31.06 -9.02
N ALA A 975 14.75 31.96 -9.47
CA ALA A 975 14.44 32.16 -10.88
C ALA A 975 15.67 32.50 -11.71
N VAL A 976 16.54 33.40 -11.19
CA VAL A 976 17.80 33.80 -11.81
C VAL A 976 18.80 32.63 -11.91
N GLY A 977 18.81 31.74 -10.91
CA GLY A 977 19.76 30.63 -10.84
C GLY A 977 19.39 29.38 -11.66
N LEU A 978 18.24 29.39 -12.35
CA LEU A 978 17.67 28.22 -13.02
C LEU A 978 17.32 28.54 -14.47
N ILE A 979 17.32 27.50 -15.31
CA ILE A 979 16.89 27.60 -16.72
C ILE A 979 15.46 27.11 -16.86
N TRP A 980 14.65 27.88 -17.57
CA TRP A 980 13.22 27.69 -17.73
C TRP A 980 12.86 27.36 -19.19
N GLY A 981 11.78 26.62 -19.36
CA GLY A 981 11.26 26.24 -20.67
C GLY A 981 9.79 26.63 -20.78
N VAL A 982 9.40 27.08 -21.97
CA VAL A 982 7.99 27.15 -22.38
C VAL A 982 7.63 25.84 -23.04
N TYR A 983 6.55 25.24 -22.58
CA TYR A 983 6.07 23.93 -23.04
C TYR A 983 4.78 24.08 -23.84
N GLU A 984 4.67 23.31 -24.91
CA GLU A 984 3.44 23.11 -25.68
C GLU A 984 2.85 21.72 -25.39
N GLY A 985 1.52 21.63 -25.36
CA GLY A 985 0.80 20.40 -25.00
C GLY A 985 0.53 20.27 -23.50
N THR A 986 0.01 19.11 -23.08
CA THR A 986 -0.37 18.82 -21.69
C THR A 986 0.05 17.41 -21.30
N GLY A 987 0.47 17.20 -20.05
CA GLY A 987 0.79 15.87 -19.53
C GLY A 987 2.10 15.29 -20.10
N GLU A 988 2.08 14.01 -20.48
CA GLU A 988 3.27 13.30 -20.97
C GLU A 988 3.73 13.78 -22.36
N ASP A 989 2.80 14.26 -23.19
CA ASP A 989 3.05 14.80 -24.54
C ASP A 989 3.62 16.24 -24.53
N ALA A 990 3.78 16.84 -23.35
CA ALA A 990 4.32 18.19 -23.23
C ALA A 990 5.77 18.24 -23.71
N ALA A 991 6.03 19.06 -24.73
CA ALA A 991 7.36 19.23 -25.32
C ALA A 991 7.85 20.66 -25.13
N ILE A 992 9.17 20.81 -25.01
CA ILE A 992 9.80 22.12 -24.88
C ILE A 992 9.77 22.84 -26.23
N ALA A 993 9.14 24.02 -26.27
CA ALA A 993 9.07 24.87 -27.46
C ALA A 993 10.24 25.87 -27.50
N SER A 994 10.57 26.45 -26.35
CA SER A 994 11.71 27.37 -26.21
C SER A 994 12.25 27.39 -24.78
N THR A 995 13.53 27.72 -24.64
CA THR A 995 14.20 27.89 -23.33
C THR A 995 14.56 29.35 -23.08
N PHE A 996 14.51 29.78 -21.81
CA PHE A 996 14.92 31.12 -21.40
C PHE A 996 15.55 31.13 -20.00
N ARG A 997 16.26 32.23 -19.69
CA ARG A 997 16.77 32.57 -18.36
C ARG A 997 16.18 33.90 -17.91
N TYR A 998 15.78 33.99 -16.64
CA TYR A 998 15.37 35.24 -16.02
C TYR A 998 16.58 35.99 -15.45
N MET A 999 16.67 37.30 -15.72
CA MET A 999 17.83 38.14 -15.38
C MET A 999 17.57 38.97 -14.12
N GLU A 1000 18.64 39.46 -13.47
CA GLU A 1000 18.51 40.28 -12.24
C GLU A 1000 17.79 41.62 -12.47
N ASP A 1001 17.86 42.15 -13.69
CA ASP A 1001 17.20 43.40 -14.10
C ASP A 1001 15.73 43.22 -14.50
N GLY A 1002 15.21 41.99 -14.45
CA GLY A 1002 13.83 41.65 -14.78
C GLY A 1002 13.59 41.27 -16.25
N THR A 1003 14.63 41.29 -17.09
CA THR A 1003 14.53 40.83 -18.49
C THR A 1003 14.61 39.31 -18.59
N PHE A 1004 14.20 38.75 -19.73
CA PHE A 1004 14.39 37.34 -20.06
C PHE A 1004 15.30 37.24 -21.27
N ASN A 1005 16.24 36.28 -21.25
CA ASN A 1005 17.15 36.05 -22.36
C ASN A 1005 17.08 34.61 -22.86
N THR A 1006 17.35 34.44 -24.15
CA THR A 1006 17.58 33.13 -24.78
C THR A 1006 19.01 32.63 -24.53
N VAL A 1007 19.32 31.44 -25.04
CA VAL A 1007 20.67 30.85 -24.95
C VAL A 1007 21.71 31.70 -25.68
N ASP A 1008 21.30 32.39 -26.75
CA ASP A 1008 22.13 33.28 -27.57
C ASP A 1008 22.24 34.70 -27.00
N GLU A 1009 21.74 34.92 -25.77
CA GLU A 1009 21.69 36.22 -25.07
C GLU A 1009 20.79 37.29 -25.72
N ASP A 1010 19.95 36.90 -26.68
CA ASP A 1010 18.91 37.77 -27.22
C ASP A 1010 17.73 37.92 -26.24
N GLU A 1011 17.14 39.12 -26.19
CA GLU A 1011 15.95 39.44 -25.38
C GLU A 1011 14.77 38.56 -25.79
N TYR A 1012 14.07 38.01 -24.79
CA TYR A 1012 12.97 37.07 -24.94
C TYR A 1012 11.69 37.65 -24.32
N GLU A 1013 10.60 37.65 -25.08
CA GLU A 1013 9.28 38.03 -24.57
C GLU A 1013 8.49 36.78 -24.17
N LEU A 1014 8.05 36.73 -22.92
CA LEU A 1014 7.28 35.61 -22.39
C LEU A 1014 5.80 35.69 -22.84
N PRO A 1015 5.24 34.66 -23.51
CA PRO A 1015 3.83 34.66 -23.90
C PRO A 1015 2.88 34.65 -22.69
N GLU A 1016 1.76 35.38 -22.77
CA GLU A 1016 0.77 35.50 -21.67
C GLU A 1016 0.10 34.15 -21.32
N ASP A 1017 -0.08 33.25 -22.29
CA ASP A 1017 -0.69 31.93 -22.13
C ASP A 1017 0.34 30.80 -21.98
N ALA A 1018 1.62 31.13 -21.80
CA ALA A 1018 2.70 30.15 -21.70
C ALA A 1018 2.53 29.18 -20.52
N LYS A 1019 2.91 27.92 -20.76
CA LYS A 1019 3.15 26.92 -19.72
C LYS A 1019 4.63 26.82 -19.45
N ILE A 1020 5.05 27.24 -18.26
CA ILE A 1020 6.46 27.39 -17.90
C ILE A 1020 6.87 26.26 -16.97
N GLY A 1021 8.01 25.63 -17.21
CA GLY A 1021 8.55 24.58 -16.37
C GLY A 1021 10.07 24.62 -16.28
N LEU A 1022 10.64 23.86 -15.34
CA LEU A 1022 12.08 23.69 -15.24
C LEU A 1022 12.57 22.75 -16.35
N VAL A 1023 13.64 23.17 -17.04
CA VAL A 1023 14.22 22.39 -18.13
C VAL A 1023 14.99 21.21 -17.58
N HIS A 1024 14.74 20.02 -18.13
CA HIS A 1024 15.49 18.81 -17.82
C HIS A 1024 16.59 18.56 -18.88
N PRO A 1025 17.81 18.13 -18.51
CA PRO A 1025 18.89 17.91 -19.48
C PRO A 1025 18.56 16.94 -20.62
N LEU A 1026 17.71 15.93 -20.36
CA LEU A 1026 17.23 14.98 -21.39
C LEU A 1026 16.43 15.65 -22.52
N GLU A 1027 15.92 16.86 -22.32
CA GLU A 1027 15.08 17.56 -23.30
C GLU A 1027 15.86 18.51 -24.19
N LEU A 1028 17.15 18.71 -23.89
CA LEU A 1028 18.04 19.57 -24.67
C LEU A 1028 18.99 18.72 -25.50
N ASP A 1029 19.26 19.17 -26.72
CA ASP A 1029 20.40 18.67 -27.46
C ASP A 1029 21.71 19.10 -26.77
N LYS A 1030 22.80 18.42 -27.13
CA LYS A 1030 24.09 18.61 -26.49
C LYS A 1030 24.64 20.03 -26.68
N GLU A 1031 24.39 20.67 -27.82
CA GLU A 1031 24.92 22.01 -28.10
C GLU A 1031 24.20 23.05 -27.25
N THR A 1032 22.86 23.00 -27.22
CA THR A 1032 22.04 23.89 -26.39
C THR A 1032 22.32 23.70 -24.90
N LEU A 1033 22.48 22.46 -24.42
CA LEU A 1033 22.81 22.17 -23.02
C LEU A 1033 24.16 22.77 -22.60
N GLU A 1034 25.20 22.59 -23.42
CA GLU A 1034 26.53 23.15 -23.11
C GLU A 1034 26.54 24.67 -23.20
N ALA A 1035 25.82 25.26 -24.16
CA ALA A 1035 25.69 26.72 -24.27
C ALA A 1035 25.05 27.33 -23.01
N TRP A 1036 23.96 26.74 -22.49
CA TRP A 1036 23.37 27.19 -21.22
C TRP A 1036 24.32 27.05 -20.03
N LYS A 1037 25.11 25.96 -19.96
CA LYS A 1037 26.12 25.80 -18.91
C LYS A 1037 27.18 26.89 -18.98
N THR A 1038 27.72 27.16 -20.17
CA THR A 1038 28.69 28.24 -20.38
C THR A 1038 28.11 29.59 -19.98
N GLN A 1039 26.87 29.89 -20.36
CA GLN A 1039 26.23 31.15 -20.00
C GLN A 1039 26.02 31.29 -18.47
N LEU A 1040 25.74 30.21 -17.74
CA LEU A 1040 25.68 30.28 -16.27
C LEU A 1040 27.06 30.47 -15.64
N GLU A 1041 28.09 29.81 -16.19
CA GLU A 1041 29.48 29.94 -15.74
C GLU A 1041 30.06 31.35 -15.98
N ASP A 1042 29.82 31.93 -17.16
CA ASP A 1042 30.30 33.26 -17.53
C ASP A 1042 29.72 34.38 -16.65
N TYR A 1043 28.49 34.19 -16.16
CA TYR A 1043 27.82 35.10 -15.24
C TYR A 1043 28.03 34.71 -13.75
N GLU A 1044 28.90 33.74 -13.46
CA GLU A 1044 29.20 33.22 -12.12
C GLU A 1044 27.95 32.78 -11.32
N ILE A 1045 26.93 32.25 -12.01
CA ILE A 1045 25.66 31.85 -11.42
C ILE A 1045 25.73 30.43 -10.88
N ALA A 1046 25.52 30.28 -9.56
CA ALA A 1046 25.40 28.99 -8.91
C ALA A 1046 23.94 28.50 -8.91
N GLN A 1047 23.69 27.30 -9.46
CA GLN A 1047 22.34 26.73 -9.46
C GLN A 1047 21.88 26.36 -8.04
N PRO A 1048 20.62 26.66 -7.66
CA PRO A 1048 20.06 26.33 -6.34
C PRO A 1048 20.03 24.84 -6.00
N PHE A 1049 20.07 23.98 -7.02
CA PHE A 1049 20.24 22.54 -6.98
C PHE A 1049 20.83 22.08 -8.34
N VAL A 1050 21.25 20.82 -8.46
CA VAL A 1050 21.86 20.31 -9.70
C VAL A 1050 20.77 20.14 -10.78
N GLN A 1051 20.67 21.10 -11.71
CA GLN A 1051 19.74 21.06 -12.84
C GLN A 1051 20.46 20.63 -14.13
N LEU A 1052 21.33 21.47 -14.71
CA LEU A 1052 21.91 21.20 -16.04
C LEU A 1052 23.03 20.14 -16.01
N ASN A 1053 23.73 20.03 -14.90
CA ASN A 1053 24.76 19.01 -14.67
C ASN A 1053 24.17 17.71 -14.10
N ARG A 1054 22.85 17.56 -14.12
CA ARG A 1054 22.18 16.37 -13.61
C ARG A 1054 22.46 15.18 -14.55
N PRO A 1055 22.95 14.05 -14.03
CA PRO A 1055 23.19 12.87 -14.84
C PRO A 1055 21.87 12.27 -15.31
N ALA A 1056 21.84 11.86 -16.57
CA ALA A 1056 20.71 11.18 -17.18
C ALA A 1056 20.95 9.67 -17.23
N TYR A 1057 19.93 8.89 -16.86
CA TYR A 1057 19.95 7.43 -16.91
C TYR A 1057 18.84 6.94 -17.82
N LEU A 1058 19.20 6.08 -18.77
CA LEU A 1058 18.25 5.45 -19.68
C LEU A 1058 18.42 3.93 -19.58
N PRO A 1059 17.33 3.16 -19.72
CA PRO A 1059 17.43 1.70 -19.81
C PRO A 1059 18.28 1.33 -21.04
N THR A 1060 19.11 0.28 -20.92
CA THR A 1060 19.82 -0.26 -22.08
C THR A 1060 18.86 -1.01 -23.00
N GLU A 1061 19.25 -1.33 -24.24
CA GLU A 1061 18.40 -2.10 -25.16
C GLU A 1061 17.92 -3.43 -24.54
N ASP A 1062 18.77 -4.09 -23.73
CA ASP A 1062 18.43 -5.31 -23.00
C ASP A 1062 17.40 -5.08 -21.88
N ASP A 1063 17.33 -3.86 -21.33
CA ASP A 1063 16.43 -3.51 -20.22
C ASP A 1063 15.04 -3.10 -20.69
N LEU A 1064 14.88 -2.67 -21.96
CA LEU A 1064 13.63 -2.11 -22.50
C LEU A 1064 12.42 -3.04 -22.39
N GLU A 1065 12.64 -4.35 -22.55
CA GLU A 1065 11.58 -5.36 -22.46
C GLU A 1065 11.41 -5.92 -21.04
N LEU A 1066 12.29 -5.56 -20.10
CA LEU A 1066 12.20 -5.99 -18.70
C LEU A 1066 11.11 -5.22 -17.96
N ARG A 1067 10.48 -5.89 -17.00
CA ARG A 1067 9.47 -5.31 -16.10
C ARG A 1067 10.02 -4.94 -14.73
N ALA A 1068 11.17 -5.51 -14.39
CA ALA A 1068 11.93 -5.24 -13.18
C ALA A 1068 13.37 -4.89 -13.57
N TYR A 1069 13.83 -3.74 -13.11
CA TYR A 1069 15.18 -3.23 -13.32
C TYR A 1069 16.04 -3.58 -12.12
N THR A 1070 17.07 -4.41 -12.33
CA THR A 1070 17.91 -4.98 -11.26
C THR A 1070 19.34 -4.41 -11.23
N ARG A 1071 19.70 -3.53 -12.17
CA ARG A 1071 21.03 -2.88 -12.22
C ARG A 1071 21.10 -1.70 -11.24
N LEU A 1072 20.73 -1.98 -10.00
CA LEU A 1072 20.76 -1.08 -8.88
C LEU A 1072 22.16 -1.12 -8.23
N PRO A 1073 22.54 -0.10 -7.45
CA PRO A 1073 23.77 -0.13 -6.65
C PRO A 1073 23.90 -1.39 -5.81
N GLU A 1074 24.99 -2.11 -6.01
CA GLU A 1074 25.37 -3.24 -5.15
C GLU A 1074 25.99 -2.69 -3.85
N GLY A 1075 25.47 -3.10 -2.70
CA GLY A 1075 25.99 -2.67 -1.40
C GLY A 1075 25.06 -2.98 -0.22
N GLU A 1076 25.62 -2.83 0.97
CA GLU A 1076 24.91 -2.87 2.24
C GLU A 1076 24.64 -1.44 2.71
N TYR A 1077 23.37 -1.10 2.91
CA TYR A 1077 22.94 0.26 3.27
C TYR A 1077 22.31 0.30 4.65
N SER A 1078 22.46 1.41 5.36
CA SER A 1078 21.87 1.54 6.69
C SER A 1078 20.35 1.29 6.66
N PRO A 1079 19.80 0.42 7.54
CA PRO A 1079 18.38 0.08 7.59
C PRO A 1079 17.49 1.26 8.02
N THR A 1080 18.12 2.36 8.45
CA THR A 1080 17.47 3.65 8.73
C THR A 1080 17.92 4.76 7.80
N GLY A 1081 19.21 4.81 7.47
CA GLY A 1081 19.79 5.91 6.69
C GLY A 1081 19.27 5.94 5.26
N PHE A 1082 19.23 4.79 4.59
CA PHE A 1082 18.82 4.70 3.19
C PHE A 1082 17.33 5.01 2.98
N PRO A 1083 16.38 4.37 3.71
CA PRO A 1083 14.98 4.75 3.60
C PRO A 1083 14.74 6.22 3.93
N LYS A 1084 15.41 6.79 4.96
CA LYS A 1084 15.30 8.22 5.29
C LYS A 1084 15.87 9.14 4.22
N ALA A 1085 16.84 8.69 3.43
CA ALA A 1085 17.38 9.45 2.32
C ALA A 1085 16.36 9.49 1.17
N LEU A 1086 15.81 8.33 0.78
CA LEU A 1086 14.75 8.25 -0.23
C LEU A 1086 13.47 8.99 0.18
N GLU A 1087 13.08 8.98 1.45
CA GLU A 1087 11.96 9.78 1.96
C GLU A 1087 12.14 11.28 1.71
N LYS A 1088 13.39 11.79 1.65
CA LYS A 1088 13.66 13.19 1.28
C LYS A 1088 13.48 13.46 -0.22
N TYR A 1089 13.41 12.44 -1.05
CA TYR A 1089 13.20 12.57 -2.49
C TYR A 1089 11.76 12.21 -2.90
N GLY A 1090 10.84 12.23 -1.93
CA GLY A 1090 9.42 11.99 -2.15
C GLY A 1090 9.00 10.51 -2.18
N TRP A 1091 9.87 9.60 -1.72
CA TRP A 1091 9.51 8.19 -1.56
C TRP A 1091 8.76 7.94 -0.24
N VAL A 1092 7.87 6.95 -0.25
CA VAL A 1092 7.01 6.58 0.89
C VAL A 1092 7.21 5.11 1.21
N LYS A 1093 7.16 4.76 2.50
CA LYS A 1093 7.29 3.37 2.96
C LYS A 1093 6.08 2.52 2.57
N GLY A 1094 6.36 1.29 2.15
CA GLY A 1094 5.35 0.25 2.00
C GLY A 1094 4.67 -0.11 3.33
N ARG A 1095 3.57 -0.88 3.23
CA ARG A 1095 2.78 -1.24 4.41
C ARG A 1095 3.59 -2.12 5.34
N ALA A 1096 3.52 -1.83 6.64
CA ALA A 1096 4.08 -2.68 7.67
C ALA A 1096 3.35 -4.04 7.71
N GLN A 1097 4.11 -5.12 7.58
CA GLN A 1097 3.67 -6.50 7.74
C GLN A 1097 3.76 -6.93 9.22
N ASP A 1098 3.63 -8.23 9.48
CA ASP A 1098 3.74 -8.79 10.83
C ASP A 1098 5.06 -8.39 11.50
N GLY A 1099 4.97 -7.94 12.76
CA GLY A 1099 6.14 -7.44 13.51
C GLY A 1099 6.62 -6.04 13.11
N GLY A 1100 5.91 -5.33 12.23
CA GLY A 1100 6.26 -3.97 11.82
C GLY A 1100 7.37 -3.91 10.77
N PHE A 1101 7.62 -5.00 10.05
CA PHE A 1101 8.61 -5.12 8.98
C PHE A 1101 8.06 -4.63 7.64
N TYR A 1102 8.89 -4.03 6.78
CA TYR A 1102 8.54 -3.65 5.41
C TYR A 1102 9.77 -3.79 4.50
N ASN A 1103 9.54 -4.08 3.23
CA ASN A 1103 10.58 -4.37 2.22
C ASN A 1103 10.37 -3.61 0.89
N GLU A 1104 9.47 -2.64 0.88
CA GLU A 1104 9.11 -1.86 -0.31
C GLU A 1104 9.12 -0.36 0.00
N LEU A 1105 9.59 0.44 -0.97
CA LEU A 1105 9.46 1.90 -1.01
C LEU A 1105 8.78 2.30 -2.31
N PHE A 1106 7.93 3.32 -2.27
CA PHE A 1106 7.12 3.76 -3.41
C PHE A 1106 7.33 5.24 -3.72
N LYS A 1107 7.30 5.63 -5.00
CA LYS A 1107 7.27 7.03 -5.44
C LYS A 1107 6.24 7.22 -6.54
N MET A 1108 5.42 8.26 -6.43
CA MET A 1108 4.32 8.53 -7.37
C MET A 1108 4.70 9.60 -8.40
N TYR A 1109 4.35 9.34 -9.66
CA TYR A 1109 4.53 10.18 -10.83
C TYR A 1109 3.20 10.28 -11.61
N GLY A 1110 2.21 10.97 -11.04
CA GLY A 1110 0.88 11.06 -11.69
C GLY A 1110 0.24 9.68 -11.85
N ASP A 1111 0.03 9.25 -13.09
CA ASP A 1111 -0.58 7.96 -13.44
C ASP A 1111 0.39 6.76 -13.32
N LEU A 1112 1.63 6.98 -12.88
CA LEU A 1112 2.63 5.93 -12.64
C LEU A 1112 3.12 5.92 -11.19
N ILE A 1113 3.50 4.75 -10.69
CA ILE A 1113 4.14 4.56 -9.39
C ILE A 1113 5.39 3.68 -9.55
N ALA A 1114 6.52 4.13 -9.03
CA ALA A 1114 7.75 3.35 -8.93
C ALA A 1114 7.77 2.60 -7.59
N ARG A 1115 8.14 1.31 -7.61
CA ARG A 1115 8.38 0.48 -6.43
C ARG A 1115 9.82 0.02 -6.40
N LEU A 1116 10.51 0.30 -5.31
CA LEU A 1116 11.83 -0.24 -5.00
C LEU A 1116 11.68 -1.33 -3.94
N THR A 1117 12.06 -2.55 -4.28
CA THR A 1117 12.13 -3.71 -3.37
C THR A 1117 13.54 -3.83 -2.81
N PHE A 1118 13.65 -4.13 -1.52
CA PHE A 1118 14.92 -4.31 -0.81
C PHE A 1118 14.77 -5.37 0.29
N SER A 1119 15.87 -5.83 0.89
CA SER A 1119 15.86 -6.94 1.88
C SER A 1119 15.03 -6.70 3.15
N GLY A 1120 14.55 -5.48 3.36
CA GLY A 1120 13.57 -5.09 4.37
C GLY A 1120 14.12 -4.63 5.72
N THR A 1121 13.31 -3.87 6.46
CA THR A 1121 13.64 -3.26 7.76
C THR A 1121 12.38 -3.02 8.60
N SER A 1122 12.52 -2.70 9.88
CA SER A 1122 11.39 -2.40 10.78
C SER A 1122 11.00 -0.93 10.76
N ILE A 1123 9.72 -0.65 10.96
CA ILE A 1123 9.18 0.71 11.14
C ILE A 1123 9.44 1.28 12.54
N ALA A 1124 9.73 0.42 13.53
CA ALA A 1124 9.82 0.80 14.94
C ALA A 1124 11.08 0.31 15.65
N TYR A 1125 11.70 -0.80 15.20
CA TYR A 1125 12.80 -1.45 15.89
C TYR A 1125 14.07 -1.46 15.06
N TYR A 1126 14.97 -0.51 15.31
CA TYR A 1126 16.17 -0.30 14.49
C TYR A 1126 17.46 -0.83 15.13
N GLU A 1127 17.47 -1.05 16.45
CA GLU A 1127 18.66 -1.50 17.17
C GLU A 1127 18.93 -2.99 16.90
N GLY A 1128 20.09 -3.28 16.30
CA GLY A 1128 20.54 -4.65 16.01
C GLY A 1128 20.01 -5.25 14.71
N MET A 1129 19.42 -4.43 13.83
CA MET A 1129 19.11 -4.85 12.45
C MET A 1129 20.34 -4.83 11.56
N ASP A 1130 20.34 -5.73 10.59
CA ASP A 1130 21.36 -5.79 9.54
C ASP A 1130 21.15 -4.68 8.51
N ASP A 1131 22.23 -4.36 7.79
CA ASP A 1131 22.16 -3.45 6.66
C ASP A 1131 21.31 -4.05 5.53
N VAL A 1132 20.64 -3.17 4.78
CA VAL A 1132 19.71 -3.55 3.74
C VAL A 1132 20.38 -3.59 2.37
N THR A 1133 19.93 -4.51 1.51
CA THR A 1133 20.38 -4.64 0.13
C THR A 1133 19.24 -4.36 -0.84
N LEU A 1134 19.52 -3.71 -1.97
CA LEU A 1134 18.51 -3.41 -2.99
C LEU A 1134 18.31 -4.61 -3.90
N GLU A 1135 17.06 -4.90 -4.27
CA GLU A 1135 16.70 -6.11 -5.03
C GLU A 1135 16.25 -5.75 -6.46
N GLU A 1136 15.17 -4.98 -6.59
CA GLU A 1136 14.61 -4.64 -7.90
C GLU A 1136 13.80 -3.34 -7.88
N LEU A 1137 13.69 -2.71 -9.05
CA LEU A 1137 12.88 -1.51 -9.31
C LEU A 1137 11.82 -1.80 -10.38
N GLU A 1138 10.56 -1.52 -10.09
CA GLU A 1138 9.42 -1.73 -11.00
C GLU A 1138 8.54 -0.48 -11.09
N PHE A 1139 7.74 -0.38 -12.18
CA PHE A 1139 6.82 0.73 -12.41
C PHE A 1139 5.40 0.21 -12.67
N PHE A 1140 4.37 0.79 -12.07
CA PHE A 1140 2.97 0.35 -12.22
C PHE A 1140 2.07 1.53 -12.54
N ALA A 1141 0.89 1.26 -13.11
CA ALA A 1141 -0.17 2.25 -13.21
C ALA A 1141 -0.66 2.64 -11.80
N ASN A 1142 -0.74 3.94 -11.54
CA ASN A 1142 -1.29 4.50 -10.32
C ASN A 1142 -2.82 4.48 -10.38
N LYS A 1143 -3.46 3.68 -9.51
CA LYS A 1143 -4.93 3.56 -9.42
C LYS A 1143 -5.53 4.26 -8.19
N GLY A 1144 -4.75 5.12 -7.52
CA GLY A 1144 -5.15 5.78 -6.27
C GLY A 1144 -4.65 5.05 -5.01
N ASP A 1145 -5.34 5.23 -3.88
CA ASP A 1145 -4.89 4.86 -2.52
C ASP A 1145 -4.65 3.36 -2.27
N ASP A 1146 -5.03 2.49 -3.22
CA ASP A 1146 -4.90 1.03 -3.12
C ASP A 1146 -3.54 0.47 -3.61
N TYR A 1147 -2.53 1.31 -3.78
CA TYR A 1147 -1.20 0.88 -4.27
C TYR A 1147 -0.52 -0.19 -3.40
N TYR A 1148 -0.93 -0.35 -2.14
CA TYR A 1148 -0.43 -1.38 -1.23
C TYR A 1148 -0.91 -2.82 -1.53
N TYR A 1149 -1.91 -3.01 -2.40
CA TYR A 1149 -2.53 -4.32 -2.68
C TYR A 1149 -2.36 -4.79 -4.13
N VAL A 1150 -1.57 -4.10 -4.92
CA VAL A 1150 -1.46 -4.38 -6.35
C VAL A 1150 -0.45 -5.52 -6.58
N SER A 1151 -0.94 -6.75 -6.74
CA SER A 1151 -0.20 -7.88 -7.33
C SER A 1151 -0.11 -7.78 -8.86
N ALA A 1152 0.05 -6.57 -9.40
CA ALA A 1152 0.27 -6.38 -10.84
C ALA A 1152 1.75 -6.64 -11.17
N SER A 1153 2.01 -6.96 -12.44
CA SER A 1153 3.36 -6.97 -12.99
C SER A 1153 3.74 -5.56 -13.42
N GLY A 1154 4.99 -5.14 -13.17
CA GLY A 1154 5.49 -3.84 -13.62
C GLY A 1154 5.35 -3.65 -15.14
N HIS A 1155 5.27 -2.41 -15.59
CA HIS A 1155 5.35 -2.03 -17.01
C HIS A 1155 6.72 -2.40 -17.56
N PRO A 1156 6.80 -2.86 -18.82
CA PRO A 1156 8.08 -2.91 -19.54
C PRO A 1156 8.76 -1.55 -19.54
N MET A 1157 10.08 -1.48 -19.36
CA MET A 1157 10.82 -0.20 -19.27
C MET A 1157 10.63 0.69 -20.50
N LYS A 1158 10.38 0.12 -21.69
CA LYS A 1158 10.05 0.89 -22.90
C LYS A 1158 8.76 1.71 -22.81
N ASN A 1159 7.87 1.38 -21.87
CA ASN A 1159 6.62 2.09 -21.63
C ASN A 1159 6.74 3.07 -20.45
N VAL A 1160 7.93 3.20 -19.85
CA VAL A 1160 8.18 4.15 -18.77
C VAL A 1160 8.78 5.42 -19.41
N PRO A 1161 8.22 6.62 -19.16
CA PRO A 1161 8.78 7.85 -19.68
C PRO A 1161 10.26 8.02 -19.27
N GLU A 1162 11.12 8.41 -20.20
CA GLU A 1162 12.58 8.50 -19.98
C GLU A 1162 12.94 9.37 -18.78
N ARG A 1163 12.26 10.51 -18.61
CA ARG A 1163 12.41 11.38 -17.44
C ARG A 1163 12.11 10.63 -16.15
N VAL A 1164 10.98 9.92 -16.09
CA VAL A 1164 10.56 9.18 -14.88
C VAL A 1164 11.57 8.10 -14.52
N PHE A 1165 12.05 7.33 -15.51
CA PHE A 1165 13.08 6.31 -15.27
C PHE A 1165 14.38 6.94 -14.76
N SER A 1166 14.89 7.95 -15.47
CA SER A 1166 16.15 8.64 -15.13
C SER A 1166 16.12 9.19 -13.71
N GLU A 1167 15.03 9.86 -13.35
CA GLU A 1167 14.85 10.49 -12.04
C GLU A 1167 14.75 9.47 -10.90
N THR A 1168 14.08 8.36 -11.15
CA THR A 1168 13.93 7.28 -10.18
C THR A 1168 15.26 6.62 -9.88
N VAL A 1169 16.06 6.33 -10.91
CA VAL A 1169 17.42 5.80 -10.74
C VAL A 1169 18.32 6.82 -10.06
N TYR A 1170 18.25 8.09 -10.46
CA TYR A 1170 19.05 9.16 -9.86
C TYR A 1170 18.82 9.31 -8.36
N ASP A 1171 17.58 9.21 -7.88
CA ASP A 1171 17.27 9.22 -6.45
C ASP A 1171 17.92 8.06 -5.70
N ILE A 1172 17.86 6.85 -6.27
CA ILE A 1172 18.42 5.64 -5.67
C ILE A 1172 19.93 5.73 -5.57
N LEU A 1173 20.60 6.18 -6.65
CA LEU A 1173 22.06 6.37 -6.67
C LEU A 1173 22.50 7.36 -5.58
N ARG A 1174 21.83 8.52 -5.49
CA ARG A 1174 22.13 9.52 -4.46
C ARG A 1174 21.88 9.01 -3.05
N ALA A 1175 20.79 8.28 -2.83
CA ALA A 1175 20.49 7.69 -1.52
C ALA A 1175 21.51 6.61 -1.13
N SER A 1176 22.09 5.92 -2.12
CA SER A 1176 23.16 4.94 -1.95
C SER A 1176 24.54 5.56 -1.74
N GLY A 1177 24.68 6.89 -1.91
CA GLY A 1177 25.94 7.63 -1.76
C GLY A 1177 26.83 7.63 -3.01
N GLN A 1178 26.26 7.34 -4.19
CA GLN A 1178 26.95 7.38 -5.49
C GLN A 1178 26.70 8.67 -6.26
#